data_AF-A0A813VXU0-F1
#
_entry.id   AF-A0A813VXU0-F1
#
_cell.length_a   1.000
_cell.length_b   1.000
_cell.length_c   1.000
_cell.angle_alpha   90.00
_cell.angle_beta   90.00
_cell.angle_gamma   90.00
#
_symmetry.space_group_name_H-M   'P 1'
#
loop_
_entity.id
_entity.type
_entity.pdbx_description
1 polymer ?
#
loop_
_entity_poly.entity_id
_entity_poly.type
_entity_poly.pdbx_seq_one_letter_code
_entity_poly.pdbx_strand_id
1 'polypeptide(L)'
;MKYLAFVSILFLVFSYPIFTICQQGNDDIAMIRQRILEMIIWPTSDNISSIVTDAIAYNEKMNSSCYWEDINYEDKTLAVWTTEIHLTRVNIMIQALTVPGSSVQNDSRLATGAHCALNVWLIRDFLNPNWWFNQIGIPLLLTGQLLMLGNNATNFETKKITEISFRSDWWEHDPGTGANLVWMIQIELYRSLATNNRTGLEQGFTRMWKDIVVLPIGGQGIQNDWSYHFHGTQLLPASYGQDWALAIIIFVLCTENTQYELNQQQIIIFAKSLAQLVELNNLKIELLNFADRLDVKPNAIPLIGNKHFYTSDYQVHRRMNWTSTIKMQSIRTQPTECINYENQKGEHLGQGVLNIYTTNVADYQEIFPLLDWQAINGITVEHDIPIESCIRGEFNWIKLNFVGGVSDGNYGLAIMDTATHNLTAKRSWHFYDDAIIALASNLTITTKNTVWTTLVSRLLLKGNVTIGFFNGHIISLIDGINYSIPYTSNQSENVQWIHIGESKIVYLLQKQYLYSAIGAEVSTKTASYNTLGPYNDTITKRTVTVWIDHGLGPYTCDYNYMILPNVNIESISDLIKRYENEQIFSCISNKDYIHGTAWPILQRASFVLWNNMTSNFSCESPFFSLNVHLKDAGVYLFNETISHFSITISHPNRINDIITINIDRIGYGQECIPLSNNTTDVSIKLPSSKELLGSSIIVTCTKKQFIY
;
A
#
# COMPACT_ATOMS: atom_id res chain seq x y z
N MET A 1 -6.37 -11.47 -13.42
CA MET A 1 -7.48 -10.82 -14.17
C MET A 1 -7.73 -9.37 -13.75
N LYS A 2 -7.86 -9.02 -12.46
CA LYS A 2 -8.08 -7.60 -12.03
C LYS A 2 -6.99 -6.60 -12.48
N TYR A 3 -5.73 -7.01 -12.55
CA TYR A 3 -4.62 -6.15 -13.01
C TYR A 3 -4.65 -5.83 -14.52
N LEU A 4 -5.09 -6.79 -15.35
CA LEU A 4 -5.23 -6.57 -16.80
C LEU A 4 -6.39 -5.63 -17.12
N ALA A 5 -7.48 -5.67 -16.34
CA ALA A 5 -8.62 -4.76 -16.50
C ALA A 5 -8.23 -3.29 -16.27
N PHE A 6 -7.35 -3.00 -15.29
CA PHE A 6 -6.89 -1.64 -15.00
C PHE A 6 -6.08 -1.02 -16.16
N VAL A 7 -5.21 -1.82 -16.80
CA VAL A 7 -4.41 -1.38 -17.96
C VAL A 7 -5.30 -1.18 -19.19
N SER A 8 -6.25 -2.08 -19.44
CA SER A 8 -7.18 -1.96 -20.56
C SER A 8 -8.11 -0.74 -20.45
N ILE A 9 -8.54 -0.37 -19.23
CA ILE A 9 -9.41 0.80 -18.99
C ILE A 9 -8.64 2.12 -19.21
N LEU A 10 -7.38 2.22 -18.77
CA LEU A 10 -6.55 3.41 -19.01
C LEU A 10 -6.17 3.60 -20.49
N PHE A 11 -6.07 2.52 -21.28
CA PHE A 11 -5.86 2.60 -22.73
C PHE A 11 -7.07 3.12 -23.52
N LEU A 12 -8.28 2.78 -23.06
CA LEU A 12 -9.52 3.29 -23.64
C LEU A 12 -9.69 4.81 -23.41
N VAL A 13 -9.10 5.37 -22.36
CA VAL A 13 -9.13 6.83 -22.08
C VAL A 13 -8.43 7.66 -23.18
N PHE A 14 -7.51 7.08 -23.95
CA PHE A 14 -6.69 7.85 -24.92
C PHE A 14 -6.83 7.43 -26.39
N SER A 15 -7.72 6.48 -26.71
CA SER A 15 -7.86 5.93 -28.06
C SER A 15 -9.23 6.11 -28.71
N TYR A 16 -10.19 6.78 -28.06
CA TYR A 16 -11.45 7.11 -28.73
C TYR A 16 -11.25 8.23 -29.77
N PRO A 17 -11.56 7.99 -31.05
CA PRO A 17 -11.64 9.06 -32.03
C PRO A 17 -12.80 10.00 -31.63
N ILE A 18 -12.53 11.30 -31.66
CA ILE A 18 -13.56 12.35 -31.53
C ILE A 18 -14.47 12.21 -32.76
N PHE A 19 -15.55 11.44 -32.64
CA PHE A 19 -16.63 11.47 -33.60
C PHE A 19 -17.53 12.66 -33.27
N THR A 20 -17.41 13.73 -34.05
CA THR A 20 -18.50 14.72 -34.18
C THR A 20 -19.71 14.01 -34.78
N ILE A 21 -20.69 13.68 -33.94
CA ILE A 21 -22.01 13.21 -34.39
C ILE A 21 -23.02 14.33 -34.18
N CYS A 22 -23.72 14.65 -35.26
CA CYS A 22 -24.86 15.56 -35.30
C CYS A 22 -25.90 15.22 -34.21
N GLN A 23 -26.46 16.26 -33.60
CA GLN A 23 -27.60 16.18 -32.68
C GLN A 23 -28.77 15.39 -33.28
N GLN A 24 -28.97 14.17 -32.79
CA GLN A 24 -30.23 13.45 -32.83
C GLN A 24 -30.49 13.07 -31.36
N GLY A 25 -31.62 13.50 -30.79
CA GLY A 25 -31.85 13.58 -29.34
C GLY A 25 -31.25 12.43 -28.53
N ASN A 26 -30.18 12.71 -27.78
CA ASN A 26 -29.47 11.74 -26.95
C ASN A 26 -30.43 11.16 -25.89
N ASP A 27 -30.73 9.88 -25.97
CA ASP A 27 -31.24 9.16 -24.80
C ASP A 27 -30.04 8.80 -23.92
N ASP A 28 -29.69 9.68 -22.99
CA ASP A 28 -28.60 9.49 -22.03
C ASP A 28 -28.67 8.11 -21.35
N ILE A 29 -29.88 7.59 -21.11
CA ILE A 29 -30.09 6.26 -20.51
C ILE A 29 -29.57 5.16 -21.44
N ALA A 30 -29.89 5.21 -22.73
CA ALA A 30 -29.44 4.22 -23.70
C ALA A 30 -27.92 4.26 -23.86
N MET A 31 -27.32 5.46 -23.90
CA MET A 31 -25.86 5.63 -23.97
C MET A 31 -25.15 5.05 -22.74
N ILE A 32 -25.60 5.43 -21.55
CA ILE A 32 -25.01 4.94 -20.29
C ILE A 32 -25.18 3.43 -20.16
N ARG A 33 -26.38 2.90 -20.50
CA ARG A 33 -26.65 1.46 -20.50
C ARG A 33 -25.67 0.72 -21.40
N GLN A 34 -25.47 1.18 -22.63
CA GLN A 34 -24.58 0.54 -23.58
C GLN A 34 -23.13 0.53 -23.09
N ARG A 35 -22.64 1.68 -22.60
CA ARG A 35 -21.27 1.80 -22.08
C ARG A 35 -21.04 0.90 -20.86
N ILE A 36 -22.02 0.80 -19.95
CA ILE A 36 -21.92 -0.11 -18.79
C ILE A 36 -21.88 -1.58 -19.23
N LEU A 37 -22.71 -1.96 -20.21
CA LEU A 37 -22.69 -3.31 -20.75
C LEU A 37 -21.31 -3.63 -21.35
N GLU A 38 -20.75 -2.74 -22.17
CA GLU A 38 -19.46 -2.95 -22.83
C GLU A 38 -18.25 -2.91 -21.90
N MET A 39 -18.24 -1.99 -20.92
CA MET A 39 -17.07 -1.72 -20.09
C MET A 39 -17.04 -2.53 -18.79
N ILE A 40 -18.20 -2.99 -18.29
CA ILE A 40 -18.32 -3.59 -16.96
C ILE A 40 -18.89 -5.00 -16.99
N ILE A 41 -19.97 -5.21 -17.74
CA ILE A 41 -20.77 -6.43 -17.59
C ILE A 41 -20.41 -7.49 -18.63
N TRP A 42 -20.26 -7.14 -19.91
CA TRP A 42 -19.92 -8.09 -20.95
C TRP A 42 -18.43 -8.45 -20.93
N PRO A 43 -18.09 -9.68 -21.31
CA PRO A 43 -16.71 -10.07 -21.48
C PRO A 43 -16.06 -9.30 -22.63
N THR A 44 -14.75 -9.13 -22.58
CA THR A 44 -13.95 -8.68 -23.72
C THR A 44 -14.06 -9.67 -24.88
N SER A 45 -13.82 -9.20 -26.11
CA SER A 45 -13.87 -10.03 -27.33
C SER A 45 -13.08 -11.33 -27.23
N ASP A 46 -11.90 -11.27 -26.62
CA ASP A 46 -10.98 -12.41 -26.48
C ASP A 46 -11.52 -13.49 -25.55
N ASN A 47 -12.43 -13.12 -24.64
CA ASN A 47 -12.99 -14.02 -23.64
C ASN A 47 -14.34 -14.62 -24.07
N ILE A 48 -14.96 -14.14 -25.16
CA ILE A 48 -16.29 -14.59 -25.61
C ILE A 48 -16.31 -16.12 -25.81
N SER A 49 -15.30 -16.68 -26.47
CA SER A 49 -15.27 -18.14 -26.74
C SER A 49 -15.21 -18.98 -25.46
N SER A 50 -14.50 -18.51 -24.43
CA SER A 50 -14.44 -19.20 -23.13
C SER A 50 -15.79 -19.14 -22.43
N ILE A 51 -16.40 -17.95 -22.39
CA ILE A 51 -17.72 -17.71 -21.78
C ILE A 51 -18.80 -18.57 -22.44
N VAL A 52 -18.79 -18.69 -23.77
CA VAL A 52 -19.73 -19.57 -24.49
C VAL A 52 -19.52 -21.04 -24.11
N THR A 53 -18.27 -21.49 -24.03
CA THR A 53 -17.94 -22.88 -23.66
C THR A 53 -18.44 -23.21 -22.25
N ASP A 54 -18.16 -22.32 -21.29
CA ASP A 54 -18.59 -22.48 -19.90
C ASP A 54 -20.12 -22.44 -19.77
N ALA A 55 -20.79 -21.51 -20.48
CA ALA A 55 -22.25 -21.40 -20.48
C ALA A 55 -22.93 -22.69 -20.96
N ILE A 56 -22.45 -23.30 -22.06
CA ILE A 56 -22.97 -24.57 -22.56
C ILE A 56 -22.74 -25.68 -21.53
N ALA A 57 -21.52 -25.78 -20.98
CA ALA A 57 -21.19 -26.80 -19.99
C ALA A 57 -22.03 -26.69 -18.71
N TYR A 58 -22.29 -25.47 -18.22
CA TYR A 58 -23.18 -25.26 -17.07
C TYR A 58 -24.61 -25.65 -17.38
N ASN A 59 -25.11 -25.33 -18.57
CA ASN A 59 -26.45 -25.74 -18.99
C ASN A 59 -26.62 -27.26 -19.08
N GLU A 60 -25.58 -27.97 -19.54
CA GLU A 60 -25.59 -29.44 -19.64
C GLU A 60 -25.50 -30.15 -18.29
N LYS A 61 -24.74 -29.60 -17.33
CA LYS A 61 -24.59 -30.15 -15.97
C LYS A 61 -25.77 -29.83 -15.05
N MET A 62 -26.66 -28.94 -15.46
CA MET A 62 -27.80 -28.53 -14.66
C MET A 62 -28.88 -29.61 -14.70
N ASN A 63 -29.41 -29.97 -13.52
CA ASN A 63 -30.48 -30.97 -13.43
C ASN A 63 -31.84 -30.41 -13.88
N SER A 64 -32.86 -31.29 -13.98
CA SER A 64 -34.20 -30.91 -14.42
C SER A 64 -34.94 -29.92 -13.51
N SER A 65 -34.46 -29.73 -12.27
CA SER A 65 -34.98 -28.73 -11.33
C SER A 65 -34.16 -27.43 -11.34
N CYS A 66 -33.22 -27.30 -12.28
CA CYS A 66 -32.37 -26.13 -12.48
C CYS A 66 -31.40 -25.84 -11.33
N TYR A 67 -30.96 -26.92 -10.66
CA TYR A 67 -29.89 -26.92 -9.68
C TYR A 67 -28.64 -27.59 -10.26
N TRP A 68 -27.49 -27.21 -9.68
CA TRP A 68 -26.23 -27.94 -9.87
C TRP A 68 -25.88 -28.71 -8.60
N GLU A 69 -25.64 -30.02 -8.73
CA GLU A 69 -25.40 -30.93 -7.61
C GLU A 69 -24.06 -30.69 -6.90
N ASP A 70 -23.12 -30.00 -7.55
CA ASP A 70 -21.81 -29.68 -6.99
C ASP A 70 -21.80 -28.41 -6.12
N ILE A 71 -22.96 -27.76 -5.93
CA ILE A 71 -23.10 -26.55 -5.11
C ILE A 71 -23.75 -26.89 -3.77
N ASN A 72 -23.14 -26.44 -2.66
CA ASN A 72 -23.74 -26.50 -1.33
C ASN A 72 -24.70 -25.31 -1.12
N TYR A 73 -26.00 -25.55 -1.23
CA TYR A 73 -27.03 -24.52 -1.04
C TYR A 73 -27.36 -24.21 0.43
N GLU A 74 -26.84 -25.02 1.37
CA GLU A 74 -26.97 -24.79 2.81
C GLU A 74 -25.76 -24.04 3.39
N ASP A 75 -24.82 -23.62 2.55
CA ASP A 75 -23.61 -22.94 2.98
C ASP A 75 -23.89 -21.57 3.62
N LYS A 76 -23.22 -21.30 4.74
CA LYS A 76 -23.36 -20.09 5.58
C LYS A 76 -22.01 -19.52 6.00
N THR A 77 -20.91 -19.97 5.41
CA THR A 77 -19.57 -19.38 5.58
C THR A 77 -19.57 -17.88 5.27
N LEU A 78 -18.86 -17.10 6.10
CA LEU A 78 -18.91 -15.63 6.05
C LEU A 78 -18.08 -15.02 4.91
N ALA A 79 -17.02 -15.70 4.48
CA ALA A 79 -16.04 -15.15 3.53
C ALA A 79 -16.12 -15.80 2.14
N VAL A 80 -16.24 -17.14 2.10
CA VAL A 80 -16.30 -17.91 0.85
C VAL A 80 -17.65 -18.60 0.80
N TRP A 81 -18.63 -18.00 0.13
CA TRP A 81 -20.01 -18.50 0.12
C TRP A 81 -20.30 -19.30 -1.15
N THR A 82 -20.20 -20.62 -1.07
CA THR A 82 -20.31 -21.50 -2.24
C THR A 82 -21.70 -21.46 -2.91
N THR A 83 -22.76 -21.13 -2.18
CA THR A 83 -24.10 -20.98 -2.76
C THR A 83 -24.12 -19.91 -3.86
N GLU A 84 -23.33 -18.84 -3.75
CA GLU A 84 -23.28 -17.75 -4.74
C GLU A 84 -22.85 -18.21 -6.14
N ILE A 85 -22.10 -19.32 -6.23
CA ILE A 85 -21.64 -19.92 -7.50
C ILE A 85 -22.83 -20.15 -8.44
N HIS A 86 -24.01 -20.44 -7.89
CA HIS A 86 -25.24 -20.57 -8.68
C HIS A 86 -25.48 -19.32 -9.54
N LEU A 87 -25.47 -18.12 -8.95
CA LEU A 87 -25.69 -16.89 -9.71
C LEU A 87 -24.50 -16.50 -10.58
N THR A 88 -23.27 -16.86 -10.19
CA THR A 88 -22.10 -16.66 -11.05
C THR A 88 -22.22 -17.48 -12.35
N ARG A 89 -22.71 -18.73 -12.27
CA ARG A 89 -22.99 -19.55 -13.47
C ARG A 89 -24.11 -18.96 -14.32
N VAL A 90 -25.21 -18.52 -13.69
CA VAL A 90 -26.30 -17.81 -14.38
C VAL A 90 -25.79 -16.55 -15.10
N ASN A 91 -24.89 -15.78 -14.45
CA ASN A 91 -24.28 -14.60 -15.06
C ASN A 91 -23.51 -14.95 -16.33
N ILE A 92 -22.69 -16.01 -16.32
CA ILE A 92 -21.94 -16.48 -17.50
C ILE A 92 -22.89 -16.92 -18.62
N MET A 93 -23.97 -17.63 -18.28
CA MET A 93 -24.98 -18.04 -19.26
C MET A 93 -25.66 -16.83 -19.92
N ILE A 94 -26.05 -15.81 -19.14
CA ILE A 94 -26.68 -14.60 -19.65
C ILE A 94 -25.68 -13.74 -20.45
N GLN A 95 -24.42 -13.66 -20.03
CA GLN A 95 -23.35 -13.02 -20.82
C GLN A 95 -23.22 -13.68 -22.18
N ALA A 96 -23.15 -15.01 -22.25
CA ALA A 96 -23.07 -15.75 -23.51
C ALA A 96 -24.28 -15.49 -24.43
N LEU A 97 -25.48 -15.33 -23.86
CA LEU A 97 -26.70 -15.05 -24.63
C LEU A 97 -26.78 -13.60 -25.15
N THR A 98 -26.16 -12.65 -24.45
CA THR A 98 -26.40 -11.21 -24.67
C THR A 98 -25.22 -10.46 -25.28
N VAL A 99 -23.98 -10.93 -25.10
CA VAL A 99 -22.79 -10.24 -25.62
C VAL A 99 -22.79 -10.25 -27.15
N PRO A 100 -22.57 -9.09 -27.81
CA PRO A 100 -22.42 -9.03 -29.26
C PRO A 100 -21.29 -9.94 -29.77
N GLY A 101 -21.56 -10.70 -30.83
CA GLY A 101 -20.58 -11.60 -31.45
C GLY A 101 -20.51 -13.01 -30.84
N SER A 102 -21.32 -13.30 -29.82
CA SER A 102 -21.48 -14.68 -29.32
C SER A 102 -22.18 -15.58 -30.34
N SER A 103 -21.72 -16.84 -30.42
CA SER A 103 -22.33 -17.85 -31.30
C SER A 103 -23.65 -18.42 -30.78
N VAL A 104 -24.01 -18.15 -29.53
CA VAL A 104 -25.20 -18.73 -28.87
C VAL A 104 -26.30 -17.72 -28.54
N GLN A 105 -26.27 -16.51 -29.11
CA GLN A 105 -27.26 -15.45 -28.84
C GLN A 105 -28.72 -15.89 -29.09
N ASN A 106 -28.93 -16.82 -30.03
CA ASN A 106 -30.26 -17.35 -30.38
C ASN A 106 -30.49 -18.79 -29.88
N ASP A 107 -29.66 -19.29 -28.96
CA ASP A 107 -29.82 -20.64 -28.40
C ASP A 107 -30.97 -20.68 -27.39
N SER A 108 -32.13 -21.14 -27.86
CA SER A 108 -33.34 -21.27 -27.04
C SER A 108 -33.20 -22.25 -25.86
N ARG A 109 -32.35 -23.27 -25.97
CA ARG A 109 -32.13 -24.25 -24.89
C ARG A 109 -31.30 -23.62 -23.79
N LEU A 110 -30.24 -22.89 -24.15
CA LEU A 110 -29.42 -22.15 -23.19
C LEU A 110 -30.24 -21.03 -22.53
N ALA A 111 -31.04 -20.29 -23.30
CA ALA A 111 -31.93 -19.25 -22.76
C ALA A 111 -32.92 -19.83 -21.74
N THR A 112 -33.60 -20.93 -22.09
CA THR A 112 -34.54 -21.60 -21.18
C THR A 112 -33.85 -22.05 -19.89
N GLY A 113 -32.65 -22.61 -20.00
CA GLY A 113 -31.85 -23.01 -18.84
C GLY A 113 -31.45 -21.83 -17.96
N ALA A 114 -30.96 -20.74 -18.56
CA ALA A 114 -30.53 -19.54 -17.85
C ALA A 114 -31.69 -18.91 -17.05
N HIS A 115 -32.86 -18.75 -17.67
CA HIS A 115 -34.06 -18.26 -17.00
C HIS A 115 -34.54 -19.22 -15.91
N CYS A 116 -34.47 -20.53 -16.13
CA CYS A 116 -34.88 -21.50 -15.13
C CYS A 116 -34.00 -21.44 -13.87
N ALA A 117 -32.67 -21.42 -14.03
CA ALA A 117 -31.74 -21.27 -12.91
C ALA A 117 -31.90 -19.90 -12.22
N LEU A 118 -32.01 -18.81 -12.97
CA LEU A 118 -32.28 -17.48 -12.40
C LEU A 118 -33.53 -17.51 -11.50
N ASN A 119 -34.62 -18.13 -11.98
CA ASN A 119 -35.86 -18.24 -11.21
C ASN A 119 -35.71 -19.10 -9.95
N VAL A 120 -34.85 -20.13 -9.94
CA VAL A 120 -34.52 -20.87 -8.72
C VAL A 120 -33.99 -19.91 -7.65
N TRP A 121 -33.04 -19.05 -8.00
CA TRP A 121 -32.52 -18.07 -7.05
C TRP A 121 -33.60 -17.08 -6.60
N LEU A 122 -34.36 -16.51 -7.54
CA LEU A 122 -35.37 -15.48 -7.23
C LEU A 122 -36.55 -15.99 -6.38
N ILE A 123 -36.84 -17.29 -6.45
CA ILE A 123 -37.86 -17.95 -5.62
C ILE A 123 -37.30 -18.29 -4.23
N ARG A 124 -36.08 -18.84 -4.18
CA ARG A 124 -35.48 -19.33 -2.93
C ARG A 124 -34.88 -18.23 -2.08
N ASP A 125 -34.35 -17.20 -2.74
CA ASP A 125 -33.77 -16.02 -2.11
C ASP A 125 -32.75 -16.37 -1.04
N PHE A 126 -31.72 -17.11 -1.45
CA PHE A 126 -30.68 -17.59 -0.54
C PHE A 126 -29.99 -16.40 0.16
N LEU A 127 -29.84 -16.50 1.48
CA LEU A 127 -29.20 -15.49 2.32
C LEU A 127 -27.95 -16.05 3.01
N ASN A 128 -26.96 -15.19 3.19
CA ASN A 128 -25.74 -15.46 3.94
C ASN A 128 -25.73 -14.67 5.28
N PRO A 129 -25.09 -15.15 6.35
CA PRO A 129 -24.97 -14.35 7.58
C PRO A 129 -24.10 -13.08 7.42
N ASN A 130 -23.20 -13.04 6.44
CA ASN A 130 -22.49 -11.82 6.07
C ASN A 130 -23.41 -10.91 5.23
N TRP A 131 -23.69 -9.72 5.76
CA TRP A 131 -24.58 -8.71 5.16
C TRP A 131 -24.15 -8.33 3.75
N TRP A 132 -22.84 -8.33 3.46
CA TRP A 132 -22.28 -7.87 2.20
C TRP A 132 -22.84 -8.67 1.01
N PHE A 133 -22.99 -10.00 1.14
CA PHE A 133 -23.60 -10.79 0.07
C PHE A 133 -25.06 -10.38 -0.18
N ASN A 134 -25.82 -10.13 0.88
CA ASN A 134 -27.25 -9.88 0.79
C ASN A 134 -27.59 -8.46 0.29
N GLN A 135 -26.75 -7.47 0.61
CA GLN A 135 -26.99 -6.06 0.31
C GLN A 135 -26.14 -5.53 -0.85
N ILE A 136 -25.02 -6.20 -1.16
CA ILE A 136 -24.09 -5.80 -2.22
C ILE A 136 -23.89 -6.92 -3.25
N GLY A 137 -23.24 -8.03 -2.88
CA GLY A 137 -22.78 -9.05 -3.85
C GLY A 137 -23.90 -9.61 -4.74
N ILE A 138 -24.97 -10.13 -4.12
CA ILE A 138 -26.10 -10.73 -4.85
C ILE A 138 -26.94 -9.68 -5.59
N PRO A 139 -27.35 -8.55 -4.99
CA PRO A 139 -27.99 -7.47 -5.73
C PRO A 139 -27.20 -6.97 -6.93
N LEU A 140 -25.86 -6.90 -6.85
CA LEU A 140 -25.01 -6.46 -7.94
C LEU A 140 -25.05 -7.43 -9.13
N LEU A 141 -24.95 -8.74 -8.86
CA LEU A 141 -25.10 -9.77 -9.88
C LEU A 141 -26.50 -9.73 -10.52
N LEU A 142 -27.55 -9.71 -9.72
CA LEU A 142 -28.92 -9.76 -10.21
C LEU A 142 -29.29 -8.53 -11.04
N THR A 143 -28.91 -7.33 -10.60
CA THR A 143 -29.19 -6.10 -11.36
C THR A 143 -28.38 -6.03 -12.65
N GLY A 144 -27.14 -6.55 -12.67
CA GLY A 144 -26.36 -6.71 -13.89
C GLY A 144 -27.00 -7.71 -14.88
N GLN A 145 -27.52 -8.83 -14.38
CA GLN A 145 -28.27 -9.80 -15.18
C GLN A 145 -29.55 -9.19 -15.76
N LEU A 146 -30.30 -8.43 -14.96
CA LEU A 146 -31.48 -7.70 -15.43
C LEU A 146 -31.11 -6.69 -16.54
N LEU A 147 -29.98 -5.99 -16.38
CA LEU A 147 -29.50 -5.02 -17.37
C LEU A 147 -29.11 -5.70 -18.70
N MET A 148 -28.47 -6.87 -18.66
CA MET A 148 -28.15 -7.67 -19.85
C MET A 148 -29.39 -8.21 -20.55
N LEU A 149 -30.34 -8.76 -19.79
CA LEU A 149 -31.56 -9.34 -20.33
C LEU A 149 -32.44 -8.29 -21.00
N GLY A 150 -32.49 -7.06 -20.45
CA GLY A 150 -33.31 -5.97 -21.00
C GLY A 150 -34.76 -6.42 -21.21
N ASN A 151 -35.26 -6.29 -22.45
CA ASN A 151 -36.62 -6.69 -22.81
C ASN A 151 -36.86 -8.22 -22.80
N ASN A 152 -35.81 -9.04 -22.71
CA ASN A 152 -35.92 -10.49 -22.63
C ASN A 152 -36.15 -10.97 -21.19
N ALA A 153 -36.03 -10.11 -20.18
CA ALA A 153 -36.40 -10.43 -18.82
C ALA A 153 -37.91 -10.62 -18.68
N THR A 154 -38.33 -11.64 -17.94
CA THR A 154 -39.75 -11.84 -17.62
C THR A 154 -40.23 -10.82 -16.58
N ASN A 155 -41.54 -10.54 -16.56
CA ASN A 155 -42.13 -9.67 -15.53
C ASN A 155 -41.85 -10.16 -14.09
N PHE A 156 -41.77 -11.48 -13.90
CA PHE A 156 -41.41 -12.06 -12.61
C PHE A 156 -39.97 -11.73 -12.23
N GLU A 157 -39.02 -11.92 -13.16
CA GLU A 157 -37.60 -11.61 -12.94
C GLU A 157 -37.39 -10.12 -12.67
N THR A 158 -37.96 -9.24 -13.50
CA THR A 158 -37.85 -7.79 -13.30
C THR A 158 -38.37 -7.38 -11.92
N LYS A 159 -39.53 -7.90 -11.50
CA LYS A 159 -40.12 -7.58 -10.19
C LYS A 159 -39.26 -8.11 -9.05
N LYS A 160 -38.84 -9.38 -9.10
CA LYS A 160 -38.06 -10.00 -8.02
C LYS A 160 -36.65 -9.43 -7.88
N ILE A 161 -35.97 -9.19 -8.99
CA ILE A 161 -34.65 -8.54 -8.98
C ILE A 161 -34.78 -7.12 -8.41
N THR A 162 -35.83 -6.39 -8.80
CA THR A 162 -36.11 -5.07 -8.22
C THR A 162 -36.31 -5.16 -6.70
N GLU A 163 -37.15 -6.07 -6.21
CA GLU A 163 -37.35 -6.30 -4.77
C GLU A 163 -36.03 -6.60 -4.03
N ILE A 164 -35.21 -7.52 -4.55
CA ILE A 164 -33.92 -7.89 -3.93
C ILE A 164 -32.94 -6.71 -3.95
N SER A 165 -32.90 -5.94 -5.04
CA SER A 165 -31.99 -4.81 -5.17
C SER A 165 -32.28 -3.67 -4.18
N PHE A 166 -33.49 -3.59 -3.64
CA PHE A 166 -33.84 -2.61 -2.59
C PHE A 166 -33.25 -2.96 -1.21
N ARG A 167 -32.62 -4.12 -1.04
CA ARG A 167 -31.74 -4.38 0.12
C ARG A 167 -30.49 -3.50 0.13
N SER A 168 -30.16 -2.93 -1.03
CA SER A 168 -29.08 -1.97 -1.21
C SER A 168 -29.62 -0.55 -0.96
N ASP A 169 -30.07 -0.31 0.27
CA ASP A 169 -30.79 0.88 0.70
C ASP A 169 -29.86 1.94 1.32
N TRP A 170 -28.88 2.39 0.54
CA TRP A 170 -27.85 3.36 0.99
C TRP A 170 -28.44 4.68 1.51
N TRP A 171 -29.72 4.98 1.23
CA TRP A 171 -30.46 6.14 1.74
C TRP A 171 -31.10 5.93 3.13
N GLU A 172 -31.37 4.69 3.53
CA GLU A 172 -31.87 4.33 4.87
C GLU A 172 -30.74 3.86 5.79
N HIS A 173 -29.80 3.09 5.24
CA HIS A 173 -28.63 2.58 5.92
C HIS A 173 -27.37 3.09 5.20
N ASP A 174 -26.97 4.34 5.49
CA ASP A 174 -25.79 4.94 4.88
C ASP A 174 -24.53 4.13 5.24
N PRO A 175 -23.87 3.45 4.29
CA PRO A 175 -22.62 2.72 4.55
C PRO A 175 -21.44 3.68 4.77
N GLY A 176 -21.68 5.00 4.72
CA GLY A 176 -20.69 6.06 4.80
C GLY A 176 -20.19 6.43 3.41
N THR A 177 -18.92 6.12 3.14
CA THR A 177 -18.22 6.52 1.93
C THR A 177 -17.53 5.31 1.29
N GLY A 178 -16.82 5.50 0.18
CA GLY A 178 -15.90 4.51 -0.36
C GLY A 178 -16.59 3.34 -1.08
N ALA A 179 -15.91 2.18 -1.16
CA ALA A 179 -16.31 1.13 -2.09
C ALA A 179 -17.71 0.55 -1.81
N ASN A 180 -18.07 0.37 -0.52
CA ASN A 180 -19.39 -0.15 -0.15
C ASN A 180 -20.51 0.75 -0.69
N LEU A 181 -20.41 2.06 -0.46
CA LEU A 181 -21.35 3.03 -1.01
C LEU A 181 -21.42 2.95 -2.54
N VAL A 182 -20.27 2.97 -3.21
CA VAL A 182 -20.22 2.98 -4.67
C VAL A 182 -20.84 1.72 -5.26
N TRP A 183 -20.64 0.56 -4.65
CA TRP A 183 -21.31 -0.68 -5.07
C TRP A 183 -22.82 -0.65 -4.83
N MET A 184 -23.28 -0.08 -3.70
CA MET A 184 -24.72 0.08 -3.44
C MET A 184 -25.39 1.02 -4.45
N ILE A 185 -24.71 2.11 -4.81
CA ILE A 185 -25.18 3.01 -5.86
C ILE A 185 -25.16 2.31 -7.22
N GLN A 186 -24.13 1.54 -7.53
CA GLN A 186 -24.04 0.77 -8.78
C GLN A 186 -25.24 -0.17 -8.96
N ILE A 187 -25.70 -0.82 -7.88
CA ILE A 187 -26.91 -1.65 -7.88
C ILE A 187 -28.15 -0.83 -8.26
N GLU A 188 -28.31 0.35 -7.66
CA GLU A 188 -29.40 1.27 -8.02
C GLU A 188 -29.31 1.73 -9.47
N LEU A 189 -28.12 2.09 -9.94
CA LEU A 189 -27.90 2.54 -11.31
C LEU A 189 -28.28 1.43 -12.30
N TYR A 190 -27.85 0.19 -12.05
CA TYR A 190 -28.17 -0.95 -12.91
C TYR A 190 -29.66 -1.24 -12.96
N ARG A 191 -30.34 -1.28 -11.80
CA ARG A 191 -31.80 -1.38 -11.73
C ARG A 191 -32.47 -0.25 -12.51
N SER A 192 -32.01 0.98 -12.31
CA SER A 192 -32.61 2.18 -12.88
C SER A 192 -32.44 2.25 -14.39
N LEU A 193 -31.27 1.85 -14.90
CA LEU A 193 -31.04 1.71 -16.34
C LEU A 193 -31.90 0.60 -16.93
N ALA A 194 -32.07 -0.53 -16.26
CA ALA A 194 -32.89 -1.63 -16.78
C ALA A 194 -34.40 -1.28 -16.81
N THR A 195 -34.84 -0.40 -15.90
CA THR A 195 -36.26 -0.01 -15.74
C THR A 195 -36.59 1.38 -16.27
N ASN A 196 -35.62 2.08 -16.88
CA ASN A 196 -35.72 3.47 -17.35
C ASN A 196 -36.12 4.47 -16.23
N ASN A 197 -35.73 4.21 -14.98
CA ASN A 197 -36.02 5.09 -13.83
C ASN A 197 -35.04 6.27 -13.78
N ARG A 198 -35.42 7.42 -14.35
CA ARG A 198 -34.62 8.65 -14.36
C ARG A 198 -34.26 9.16 -12.96
N THR A 199 -35.22 9.12 -12.03
CA THR A 199 -35.02 9.59 -10.67
C THR A 199 -33.91 8.83 -9.95
N GLY A 200 -33.87 7.50 -10.10
CA GLY A 200 -32.82 6.67 -9.50
C GLY A 200 -31.43 6.92 -10.12
N LEU A 201 -31.35 7.25 -11.42
CA LEU A 201 -30.08 7.64 -12.04
C LEU A 201 -29.57 8.97 -11.49
N GLU A 202 -30.45 9.98 -11.40
CA GLU A 202 -30.09 11.29 -10.88
C GLU A 202 -29.62 11.20 -9.42
N GLN A 203 -30.35 10.46 -8.58
CA GLN A 203 -30.01 10.23 -7.18
C GLN A 203 -28.68 9.48 -7.04
N GLY A 204 -28.52 8.37 -7.76
CA GLY A 204 -27.32 7.54 -7.73
C GLY A 204 -26.06 8.30 -8.16
N PHE A 205 -26.06 8.90 -9.35
CA PHE A 205 -24.89 9.65 -9.83
C PHE A 205 -24.57 10.85 -8.92
N THR A 206 -25.58 11.61 -8.51
CA THR A 206 -25.38 12.75 -7.59
C THR A 206 -24.71 12.31 -6.29
N ARG A 207 -25.14 11.18 -5.70
CA ARG A 207 -24.55 10.66 -4.47
C ARG A 207 -23.14 10.11 -4.68
N MET A 208 -22.90 9.41 -5.78
CA MET A 208 -21.58 8.85 -6.13
C MET A 208 -20.55 9.97 -6.25
N TRP A 209 -20.90 11.04 -6.95
CA TRP A 209 -20.02 12.18 -7.17
C TRP A 209 -19.70 12.95 -5.88
N LYS A 210 -20.62 12.98 -4.90
CA LYS A 210 -20.35 13.57 -3.57
C LYS A 210 -19.28 12.81 -2.77
N ASP A 211 -19.02 11.55 -3.11
CA ASP A 211 -18.00 10.73 -2.45
C ASP A 211 -16.57 11.10 -2.87
N ILE A 212 -16.43 11.83 -3.98
CA ILE A 212 -15.14 12.32 -4.48
C ILE A 212 -14.77 13.61 -3.74
N VAL A 213 -14.28 13.45 -2.51
CA VAL A 213 -13.92 14.55 -1.62
C VAL A 213 -12.72 14.18 -0.76
N VAL A 214 -11.89 15.18 -0.42
CA VAL A 214 -10.85 15.03 0.61
C VAL A 214 -11.52 15.13 1.96
N LEU A 215 -11.35 14.11 2.79
CA LEU A 215 -11.96 14.03 4.11
C LEU A 215 -11.00 14.51 5.20
N PRO A 216 -11.55 15.02 6.32
CA PRO A 216 -10.74 15.34 7.49
C PRO A 216 -10.13 14.08 8.12
N ILE A 217 -9.09 14.24 8.93
CA ILE A 217 -8.44 13.14 9.67
C ILE A 217 -9.50 12.30 10.41
N GLY A 218 -9.44 10.98 10.19
CA GLY A 218 -10.40 10.01 10.74
C GLY A 218 -11.57 9.70 9.81
N GLY A 219 -11.76 10.45 8.73
CA GLY A 219 -12.72 10.13 7.68
C GLY A 219 -12.27 8.98 6.79
N GLN A 220 -13.21 8.22 6.24
CA GLN A 220 -12.93 7.07 5.37
C GLN A 220 -12.94 7.49 3.90
N GLY A 221 -11.80 7.47 3.22
CA GLY A 221 -11.67 7.90 1.83
C GLY A 221 -10.35 8.60 1.59
N ILE A 222 -10.34 9.56 0.66
CA ILE A 222 -9.14 10.34 0.34
C ILE A 222 -8.77 11.25 1.51
N GLN A 223 -7.53 11.16 1.98
CA GLN A 223 -6.98 11.98 3.06
C GLN A 223 -6.22 13.21 2.53
N ASN A 224 -5.85 14.15 3.41
CA ASN A 224 -5.10 15.37 3.05
C ASN A 224 -3.68 15.13 2.50
N ASP A 225 -3.09 13.97 2.78
CA ASP A 225 -1.82 13.51 2.18
C ASP A 225 -2.02 12.59 0.96
N TRP A 226 -3.29 12.40 0.58
CA TRP A 226 -3.76 11.62 -0.58
C TRP A 226 -3.50 10.13 -0.48
N SER A 227 -3.28 9.65 0.74
CA SER A 227 -3.59 8.27 1.08
C SER A 227 -5.10 8.03 1.02
N TYR A 228 -5.47 6.75 1.01
CA TYR A 228 -6.86 6.32 1.04
C TYR A 228 -7.09 5.44 2.26
N HIS A 229 -8.04 5.85 3.10
CA HIS A 229 -8.43 5.11 4.30
C HIS A 229 -9.77 4.43 4.12
N PHE A 230 -9.92 3.24 4.71
CA PHE A 230 -11.20 2.55 4.79
C PHE A 230 -11.25 1.72 6.07
N HIS A 231 -12.45 1.37 6.55
CA HIS A 231 -12.65 0.70 7.84
C HIS A 231 -11.98 1.45 9.00
N GLY A 232 -12.27 2.75 9.10
CA GLY A 232 -11.61 3.66 10.04
C GLY A 232 -10.33 4.25 9.45
N THR A 233 -9.26 4.32 10.26
CA THR A 233 -7.97 4.96 9.91
C THR A 233 -6.95 3.97 9.34
N GLN A 234 -7.39 3.02 8.52
CA GLN A 234 -6.52 1.99 7.94
C GLN A 234 -6.15 2.33 6.50
N LEU A 235 -4.85 2.29 6.18
CA LEU A 235 -4.34 2.48 4.83
C LEU A 235 -4.75 1.31 3.91
N LEU A 236 -5.70 1.56 2.99
CA LEU A 236 -6.26 0.56 2.06
C LEU A 236 -6.31 1.00 0.58
N PRO A 237 -5.27 1.67 0.03
CA PRO A 237 -5.30 2.20 -1.34
C PRO A 237 -5.31 1.11 -2.42
N ALA A 238 -4.71 -0.05 -2.16
CA ALA A 238 -4.61 -1.18 -3.10
C ALA A 238 -5.63 -2.30 -2.80
N SER A 239 -6.69 -1.98 -2.06
CA SER A 239 -7.82 -2.85 -1.73
C SER A 239 -9.10 -2.05 -1.97
N TYR A 240 -9.84 -1.68 -0.93
CA TYR A 240 -11.05 -0.85 -1.04
C TYR A 240 -10.85 0.46 -1.81
N GLY A 241 -9.69 1.12 -1.67
CA GLY A 241 -9.37 2.33 -2.44
C GLY A 241 -9.23 2.09 -3.94
N GLN A 242 -8.71 0.93 -4.33
CA GLN A 242 -8.59 0.54 -5.73
C GLN A 242 -9.97 0.20 -6.30
N ASP A 243 -10.79 -0.56 -5.58
CA ASP A 243 -12.14 -0.91 -6.00
C ASP A 243 -13.01 0.36 -6.15
N TRP A 244 -12.91 1.29 -5.21
CA TRP A 244 -13.55 2.61 -5.28
C TRP A 244 -13.09 3.41 -6.51
N ALA A 245 -11.76 3.60 -6.67
CA ALA A 245 -11.21 4.42 -7.75
C ALA A 245 -11.56 3.84 -9.14
N LEU A 246 -11.54 2.51 -9.27
CA LEU A 246 -11.89 1.82 -10.51
C LEU A 246 -13.36 2.06 -10.88
N ALA A 247 -14.26 1.90 -9.91
CA ALA A 247 -15.68 2.14 -10.13
C ALA A 247 -15.94 3.61 -10.54
N ILE A 248 -15.31 4.57 -9.86
CA ILE A 248 -15.44 5.99 -10.21
C ILE A 248 -14.96 6.27 -11.64
N ILE A 249 -13.78 5.78 -12.05
CA ILE A 249 -13.25 5.96 -13.42
C ILE A 249 -14.26 5.47 -14.45
N ILE A 250 -14.76 4.25 -14.26
CA ILE A 250 -15.67 3.62 -15.19
C ILE A 250 -16.96 4.44 -15.30
N PHE A 251 -17.55 4.89 -14.20
CA PHE A 251 -18.79 5.67 -14.26
C PHE A 251 -18.59 7.07 -14.82
N VAL A 252 -17.42 7.69 -14.64
CA VAL A 252 -17.07 8.95 -15.32
C VAL A 252 -17.08 8.74 -16.84
N LEU A 253 -16.47 7.66 -17.34
CA LEU A 253 -16.48 7.31 -18.76
C LEU A 253 -17.89 6.98 -19.27
N CYS A 254 -18.70 6.29 -18.46
CA CYS A 254 -20.07 5.96 -18.84
C CYS A 254 -20.95 7.21 -18.98
N THR A 255 -20.71 8.26 -18.19
CA THR A 255 -21.53 9.49 -18.14
C THR A 255 -21.03 10.63 -19.01
N GLU A 256 -19.90 10.45 -19.71
CA GLU A 256 -19.31 11.48 -20.57
C GLU A 256 -20.30 11.97 -21.66
N ASN A 257 -20.45 13.29 -21.82
CA ASN A 257 -21.39 13.92 -22.76
C ASN A 257 -22.87 13.57 -22.49
N THR A 258 -23.23 13.33 -21.22
CA THR A 258 -24.62 13.13 -20.76
C THR A 258 -24.97 14.14 -19.68
N GLN A 259 -26.25 14.28 -19.31
CA GLN A 259 -26.65 15.16 -18.20
C GLN A 259 -26.13 14.72 -16.82
N TYR A 260 -25.60 13.50 -16.70
CA TYR A 260 -25.10 12.92 -15.45
C TYR A 260 -23.57 13.05 -15.28
N GLU A 261 -22.90 13.74 -16.20
CA GLU A 261 -21.45 13.94 -16.21
C GLU A 261 -20.93 14.57 -14.90
N LEU A 262 -19.75 14.13 -14.47
CA LEU A 262 -19.09 14.62 -13.26
C LEU A 262 -18.72 16.11 -13.36
N ASN A 263 -18.91 16.88 -12.29
CA ASN A 263 -18.57 18.31 -12.34
C ASN A 263 -17.05 18.57 -12.29
N GLN A 264 -16.64 19.74 -12.77
CA GLN A 264 -15.21 20.09 -12.91
C GLN A 264 -14.43 20.04 -11.58
N GLN A 265 -15.04 20.42 -10.45
CA GLN A 265 -14.36 20.40 -9.16
C GLN A 265 -14.08 18.97 -8.70
N GLN A 266 -15.05 18.06 -8.86
CA GLN A 266 -14.87 16.64 -8.52
C GLN A 266 -13.90 15.97 -9.48
N ILE A 267 -13.93 16.30 -10.79
CA ILE A 267 -12.90 15.85 -11.73
C ILE A 267 -11.52 16.28 -11.23
N ILE A 268 -11.35 17.53 -10.79
CA ILE A 268 -10.07 18.01 -10.25
C ILE A 268 -9.68 17.27 -8.98
N ILE A 269 -10.59 16.99 -8.05
CA ILE A 269 -10.28 16.24 -6.81
C ILE A 269 -9.92 14.79 -7.15
N PHE A 270 -10.72 14.13 -7.99
CA PHE A 270 -10.47 12.76 -8.42
C PHE A 270 -9.14 12.65 -9.16
N ALA A 271 -8.94 13.53 -10.16
CA ALA A 271 -7.69 13.69 -10.84
C ALA A 271 -6.59 13.90 -9.82
N LYS A 272 -6.67 14.90 -8.92
CA LYS A 272 -5.70 15.15 -7.83
C LYS A 272 -5.46 13.94 -6.90
N SER A 273 -6.43 13.08 -6.62
CA SER A 273 -6.18 11.86 -5.84
C SER A 273 -5.36 10.82 -6.59
N LEU A 274 -5.62 10.64 -7.89
CA LEU A 274 -4.78 9.82 -8.77
C LEU A 274 -3.43 10.51 -9.04
N ALA A 275 -3.47 11.83 -9.15
CA ALA A 275 -2.41 12.80 -9.48
C ALA A 275 -1.65 13.30 -8.25
N GLN A 276 -1.95 12.79 -7.07
CA GLN A 276 -1.03 12.87 -5.93
C GLN A 276 0.01 11.78 -5.98
N LEU A 277 0.05 11.11 -7.14
CA LEU A 277 1.23 10.66 -7.80
C LEU A 277 1.86 11.67 -8.80
N VAL A 278 1.16 12.61 -9.50
CA VAL A 278 1.73 13.78 -10.27
C VAL A 278 0.74 14.92 -10.74
N GLU A 279 1.13 16.22 -10.78
CA GLU A 279 0.31 17.45 -11.10
C GLU A 279 0.09 17.86 -12.60
N LEU A 280 -0.87 18.77 -12.94
CA LEU A 280 -1.53 19.11 -14.26
C LEU A 280 -0.75 19.77 -15.44
N ASN A 281 -1.28 19.58 -16.68
CA ASN A 281 -0.66 19.50 -18.05
C ASN A 281 0.53 18.53 -18.14
N ASN A 282 1.43 18.68 -17.17
CA ASN A 282 2.20 17.56 -16.67
C ASN A 282 1.28 16.37 -16.36
N LEU A 283 0.04 16.55 -15.87
CA LEU A 283 -0.86 15.41 -15.58
C LEU A 283 -1.19 14.60 -16.82
N LYS A 284 -1.37 15.23 -17.98
CA LYS A 284 -1.58 14.46 -19.20
C LYS A 284 -0.31 13.66 -19.51
N ILE A 285 0.85 14.31 -19.47
CA ILE A 285 2.15 13.66 -19.63
C ILE A 285 2.35 12.56 -18.60
N GLU A 286 1.81 12.70 -17.40
CA GLU A 286 2.10 11.86 -16.26
C GLU A 286 1.11 10.74 -16.05
N LEU A 287 -0.14 10.92 -16.47
CA LEU A 287 -1.08 9.85 -16.73
C LEU A 287 -0.59 9.01 -17.91
N LEU A 288 -0.03 9.64 -18.95
CA LEU A 288 0.64 8.92 -20.04
C LEU A 288 1.89 8.20 -19.53
N ASN A 289 2.74 8.83 -18.72
CA ASN A 289 3.88 8.16 -18.10
C ASN A 289 3.43 7.05 -17.15
N PHE A 290 2.32 7.23 -16.43
CA PHE A 290 1.74 6.21 -15.56
C PHE A 290 1.23 5.03 -16.37
N ALA A 291 0.47 5.27 -17.44
CA ALA A 291 0.05 4.24 -18.39
C ALA A 291 1.25 3.54 -19.02
N ASP A 292 2.26 4.28 -19.47
CA ASP A 292 3.50 3.76 -20.02
C ASP A 292 4.26 2.90 -19.00
N ARG A 293 4.27 3.29 -17.71
CA ARG A 293 4.84 2.48 -16.62
C ARG A 293 4.04 1.20 -16.38
N LEU A 294 2.72 1.26 -16.42
CA LEU A 294 1.85 0.09 -16.25
C LEU A 294 1.99 -0.91 -17.41
N ASP A 295 2.18 -0.40 -18.63
CA ASP A 295 2.48 -1.20 -19.82
C ASP A 295 3.90 -1.73 -19.88
N VAL A 296 4.76 -1.30 -18.95
CA VAL A 296 6.18 -1.64 -18.95
C VAL A 296 6.87 -1.17 -20.24
N LYS A 297 6.50 0.02 -20.76
CA LYS A 297 7.18 0.60 -21.93
C LYS A 297 8.64 0.93 -21.58
N PRO A 298 9.60 0.65 -22.50
CA PRO A 298 11.03 0.82 -22.22
C PRO A 298 11.45 2.27 -21.93
N ASN A 299 10.68 3.26 -22.37
CA ASN A 299 10.98 4.70 -22.21
C ASN A 299 10.07 5.40 -21.19
N ALA A 300 9.30 4.65 -20.39
CA ALA A 300 8.42 5.24 -19.40
C ALA A 300 9.22 6.04 -18.37
N ILE A 301 8.85 7.30 -18.12
CA ILE A 301 9.55 8.14 -17.14
C ILE A 301 9.36 7.52 -15.74
N PRO A 302 10.46 7.21 -15.02
CA PRO A 302 10.38 6.59 -13.70
C PRO A 302 9.87 7.59 -12.64
N LEU A 303 9.02 7.12 -11.73
CA LEU A 303 8.60 7.92 -10.58
C LEU A 303 9.63 7.76 -9.45
N ILE A 304 10.54 8.74 -9.33
CA ILE A 304 11.67 8.77 -8.39
C ILE A 304 11.42 9.81 -7.30
N GLY A 305 11.84 9.51 -6.07
CA GLY A 305 11.77 10.45 -4.95
C GLY A 305 11.40 9.78 -3.64
N ASN A 306 10.92 10.57 -2.69
CA ASN A 306 10.44 10.12 -1.39
C ASN A 306 9.09 10.79 -1.08
N LYS A 307 8.17 10.05 -0.45
CA LYS A 307 6.90 10.61 0.04
C LYS A 307 6.53 9.99 1.39
N HIS A 308 6.29 10.84 2.38
CA HIS A 308 5.72 10.46 3.67
C HIS A 308 4.22 10.75 3.68
N PHE A 309 3.40 9.73 3.92
CA PHE A 309 1.95 9.82 4.09
C PHE A 309 1.65 9.99 5.57
N TYR A 310 1.67 11.24 6.04
CA TYR A 310 1.59 11.61 7.45
C TYR A 310 0.26 11.26 8.15
N THR A 311 -0.80 11.01 7.39
CA THR A 311 -2.09 10.53 7.94
C THR A 311 -2.11 9.01 8.10
N SER A 312 -1.17 8.31 7.48
CA SER A 312 -1.17 6.84 7.34
C SER A 312 0.01 6.13 8.01
N ASP A 313 0.94 6.87 8.62
CA ASP A 313 2.20 6.34 9.15
C ASP A 313 2.95 5.46 8.14
N TYR A 314 2.94 5.87 6.86
CA TYR A 314 3.48 5.12 5.74
C TYR A 314 4.44 5.97 4.93
N GLN A 315 5.54 5.40 4.44
CA GLN A 315 6.50 6.12 3.63
C GLN A 315 6.98 5.27 2.46
N VAL A 316 7.13 5.91 1.30
CA VAL A 316 7.61 5.29 0.06
C VAL A 316 8.85 6.02 -0.41
N HIS A 317 9.87 5.26 -0.82
CA HIS A 317 11.10 5.78 -1.39
C HIS A 317 11.41 5.05 -2.69
N ARG A 318 11.60 5.78 -3.78
CA ARG A 318 11.79 5.23 -5.12
C ARG A 318 13.09 5.75 -5.72
N ARG A 319 13.82 4.83 -6.33
CA ARG A 319 14.99 5.07 -7.16
C ARG A 319 14.81 4.33 -8.48
N MET A 320 15.68 4.62 -9.44
CA MET A 320 15.54 4.13 -10.83
C MET A 320 15.26 2.62 -10.90
N ASN A 321 15.96 1.82 -10.09
CA ASN A 321 15.91 0.35 -10.17
C ASN A 321 15.41 -0.32 -8.88
N TRP A 322 14.91 0.44 -7.90
CA TRP A 322 14.39 -0.14 -6.66
C TRP A 322 13.41 0.78 -5.95
N THR A 323 12.51 0.19 -5.18
CA THR A 323 11.54 0.91 -4.32
C THR A 323 11.56 0.31 -2.94
N SER A 324 11.42 1.14 -1.91
CA SER A 324 11.11 0.66 -0.57
C SER A 324 9.83 1.31 -0.04
N THR A 325 9.19 0.57 0.85
CA THR A 325 8.01 1.04 1.57
C THR A 325 8.15 0.67 3.02
N ILE A 326 7.79 1.58 3.93
CA ILE A 326 7.70 1.28 5.36
C ILE A 326 6.30 1.59 5.88
N LYS A 327 5.74 0.63 6.64
CA LYS A 327 4.45 0.76 7.32
C LYS A 327 4.64 0.74 8.84
N MET A 328 4.17 1.78 9.51
CA MET A 328 4.26 1.98 10.95
C MET A 328 2.85 2.06 11.55
N GLN A 329 2.77 2.24 12.87
CA GLN A 329 1.52 2.43 13.59
C GLN A 329 1.67 3.51 14.65
N SER A 330 0.60 4.27 14.88
CA SER A 330 0.52 5.27 15.94
C SER A 330 -0.88 5.34 16.50
N ILE A 331 -1.10 6.22 17.49
CA ILE A 331 -2.46 6.49 17.98
C ILE A 331 -3.42 7.00 16.90
N ARG A 332 -2.91 7.47 15.75
CA ARG A 332 -3.70 8.02 14.64
C ARG A 332 -4.16 6.98 13.63
N THR A 333 -3.54 5.80 13.63
CA THR A 333 -3.74 4.79 12.57
C THR A 333 -4.23 3.47 13.13
N GLN A 334 -4.87 2.71 12.25
CA GLN A 334 -5.13 1.29 12.44
C GLN A 334 -4.19 0.52 11.52
N PRO A 335 -3.24 -0.26 12.07
CA PRO A 335 -2.19 -0.87 11.26
C PRO A 335 -2.74 -1.95 10.32
N THR A 336 -3.74 -2.71 10.76
CA THR A 336 -4.36 -3.76 9.96
C THR A 336 -5.72 -4.14 10.54
N GLU A 337 -6.43 -5.05 9.87
CA GLU A 337 -7.68 -5.64 10.30
C GLU A 337 -7.64 -7.15 10.12
N CYS A 338 -8.49 -7.87 10.85
CA CYS A 338 -8.65 -9.31 10.75
C CYS A 338 -10.14 -9.70 10.82
N ILE A 339 -10.89 -9.39 9.76
CA ILE A 339 -12.32 -9.65 9.66
C ILE A 339 -12.60 -10.89 8.81
N ASN A 340 -13.80 -11.47 8.94
CA ASN A 340 -14.24 -12.62 8.13
C ASN A 340 -13.27 -13.83 8.15
N TYR A 341 -12.58 -14.03 9.28
CA TYR A 341 -11.51 -15.03 9.44
C TYR A 341 -10.28 -14.81 8.56
N GLU A 342 -10.13 -13.65 7.93
CA GLU A 342 -8.97 -13.28 7.13
C GLU A 342 -7.90 -12.59 7.99
N ASN A 343 -6.64 -12.66 7.54
CA ASN A 343 -5.49 -11.99 8.15
C ASN A 343 -5.30 -12.28 9.66
N GLN A 344 -5.56 -13.51 10.08
CA GLN A 344 -5.61 -13.89 11.51
C GLN A 344 -4.25 -13.82 12.24
N LYS A 345 -3.15 -13.60 11.52
CA LYS A 345 -1.79 -13.47 12.07
C LYS A 345 -1.19 -12.07 11.88
N GLY A 346 -2.00 -11.09 11.46
CA GLY A 346 -1.57 -9.76 11.06
C GLY A 346 -1.00 -8.83 12.16
N GLU A 347 -0.83 -9.30 13.39
CA GLU A 347 -0.48 -8.48 14.57
C GLU A 347 0.66 -7.48 14.29
N HIS A 348 1.75 -7.92 13.65
CA HIS A 348 2.96 -7.11 13.51
C HIS A 348 3.04 -6.28 12.21
N LEU A 349 1.96 -6.21 11.41
CA LEU A 349 1.98 -5.50 10.12
C LEU A 349 2.18 -3.97 10.24
N GLY A 350 2.03 -3.40 11.44
CA GLY A 350 2.30 -1.99 11.76
C GLY A 350 3.63 -1.73 12.48
N GLN A 351 4.47 -2.74 12.72
CA GLN A 351 5.66 -2.63 13.58
C GLN A 351 6.92 -2.13 12.84
N GLY A 352 6.76 -1.22 11.87
CA GLY A 352 7.85 -0.75 11.02
C GLY A 352 8.23 -1.77 9.95
N VAL A 353 7.24 -2.37 9.29
CA VAL A 353 7.44 -3.35 8.21
C VAL A 353 8.05 -2.64 7.01
N LEU A 354 9.30 -2.96 6.67
CA LEU A 354 10.05 -2.35 5.58
C LEU A 354 10.28 -3.35 4.45
N ASN A 355 9.54 -3.19 3.35
CA ASN A 355 9.70 -4.02 2.16
C ASN A 355 10.53 -3.31 1.09
N ILE A 356 11.33 -4.08 0.35
CA ILE A 356 12.18 -3.60 -0.75
C ILE A 356 11.85 -4.37 -2.02
N TYR A 357 11.61 -3.66 -3.10
CA TYR A 357 11.28 -4.18 -4.40
C TYR A 357 12.41 -3.84 -5.37
N THR A 358 13.05 -4.85 -5.96
CA THR A 358 14.06 -4.67 -7.02
C THR A 358 13.51 -5.15 -8.37
N THR A 359 14.19 -4.80 -9.46
CA THR A 359 13.69 -5.11 -10.81
C THR A 359 13.66 -6.62 -11.07
N ASN A 360 12.57 -7.09 -11.69
CA ASN A 360 12.41 -8.46 -12.21
C ASN A 360 12.41 -9.59 -11.16
N VAL A 361 12.13 -9.27 -9.90
CA VAL A 361 11.99 -10.28 -8.82
C VAL A 361 10.66 -10.10 -8.10
N ALA A 362 9.89 -11.18 -8.00
CA ALA A 362 8.59 -11.21 -7.33
C ALA A 362 8.74 -11.62 -5.86
N ASP A 363 9.56 -10.90 -5.09
CA ASP A 363 10.01 -11.27 -3.72
C ASP A 363 8.89 -11.56 -2.71
N TYR A 364 7.67 -11.09 -2.97
CA TYR A 364 6.54 -11.12 -2.04
C TYR A 364 5.27 -11.74 -2.61
N GLN A 365 5.29 -12.24 -3.84
CA GLN A 365 4.08 -12.74 -4.49
C GLN A 365 3.60 -14.04 -3.83
N GLU A 366 2.38 -14.00 -3.29
CA GLU A 366 1.71 -15.10 -2.57
C GLU A 366 2.49 -15.60 -1.35
N ILE A 367 3.39 -14.81 -0.76
CA ILE A 367 4.28 -15.29 0.31
C ILE A 367 3.56 -15.56 1.64
N PHE A 368 2.40 -14.93 1.89
CA PHE A 368 1.78 -14.85 3.21
C PHE A 368 1.70 -16.16 4.03
N PRO A 369 1.26 -17.31 3.49
CA PRO A 369 1.17 -18.54 4.29
C PRO A 369 2.54 -19.12 4.65
N LEU A 370 3.61 -18.72 3.95
CA LEU A 370 4.98 -19.17 4.19
C LEU A 370 5.75 -18.28 5.17
N LEU A 371 5.21 -17.11 5.54
CA LEU A 371 5.84 -16.19 6.46
C LEU A 371 5.88 -16.76 7.88
N ASP A 372 7.01 -16.57 8.55
CA ASP A 372 7.01 -16.42 9.99
C ASP A 372 6.50 -15.01 10.31
N TRP A 373 5.33 -14.92 10.93
CA TRP A 373 4.65 -13.67 11.21
C TRP A 373 5.30 -12.85 12.34
N GLN A 374 6.20 -13.46 13.12
CA GLN A 374 7.07 -12.78 14.09
C GLN A 374 8.45 -12.46 13.50
N ALA A 375 8.69 -12.78 12.23
CA ALA A 375 9.90 -12.43 11.50
C ALA A 375 9.59 -11.82 10.12
N ILE A 376 8.84 -10.72 10.10
CA ILE A 376 8.55 -9.93 8.88
C ILE A 376 9.62 -8.84 8.70
N ASN A 377 9.93 -8.46 7.46
CA ASN A 377 11.01 -7.49 7.19
C ASN A 377 10.92 -6.23 8.06
N GLY A 378 12.03 -5.90 8.71
CA GLY A 378 12.22 -4.66 9.45
C GLY A 378 11.74 -4.70 10.90
N ILE A 379 10.79 -5.56 11.28
CA ILE A 379 10.18 -5.56 12.62
C ILE A 379 11.17 -5.96 13.71
N THR A 380 10.90 -5.49 14.92
CA THR A 380 11.62 -5.89 16.14
C THR A 380 10.60 -6.32 17.19
N VAL A 381 10.56 -7.61 17.51
CA VAL A 381 9.51 -8.21 18.36
C VAL A 381 10.07 -9.31 19.26
N GLU A 382 9.36 -9.62 20.34
CA GLU A 382 9.55 -10.87 21.09
C GLU A 382 9.16 -12.05 20.18
N HIS A 383 10.10 -12.95 19.90
CA HIS A 383 9.93 -14.05 18.94
C HIS A 383 9.45 -15.35 19.62
N ASP A 384 9.66 -15.48 20.93
CA ASP A 384 9.34 -16.69 21.70
C ASP A 384 8.03 -16.58 22.51
N ILE A 385 7.16 -15.63 22.15
CA ILE A 385 5.78 -15.52 22.65
C ILE A 385 4.75 -15.80 21.55
N PRO A 386 3.54 -16.28 21.87
CA PRO A 386 2.50 -16.47 20.86
C PRO A 386 2.03 -15.14 20.26
N ILE A 387 1.70 -15.17 18.96
CA ILE A 387 0.97 -14.08 18.29
C ILE A 387 -0.38 -13.87 18.97
N GLU A 388 -0.75 -12.61 19.14
CA GLU A 388 -2.03 -12.19 19.69
C GLU A 388 -3.21 -12.73 18.88
N SER A 389 -4.27 -13.12 19.59
CA SER A 389 -5.49 -13.55 18.93
C SER A 389 -6.23 -12.35 18.33
N CYS A 390 -6.70 -12.51 17.10
CA CYS A 390 -7.62 -11.56 16.49
C CYS A 390 -8.95 -11.54 17.27
N ILE A 391 -9.34 -10.37 17.80
CA ILE A 391 -10.59 -10.19 18.53
C ILE A 391 -11.35 -9.01 17.93
N ARG A 392 -12.55 -9.28 17.41
CA ARG A 392 -13.44 -8.25 16.82
C ARG A 392 -12.79 -7.42 15.69
N GLY A 393 -11.93 -8.05 14.90
CA GLY A 393 -11.28 -7.40 13.75
C GLY A 393 -9.96 -6.68 14.07
N GLU A 394 -9.49 -6.75 15.32
CA GLU A 394 -8.30 -6.05 15.80
C GLU A 394 -7.39 -6.95 16.65
N PHE A 395 -6.17 -6.47 16.91
CA PHE A 395 -5.22 -7.07 17.85
C PHE A 395 -4.92 -6.07 18.98
N ASN A 396 -4.40 -6.56 20.11
CA ASN A 396 -4.12 -5.72 21.28
C ASN A 396 -2.81 -4.91 21.14
N TRP A 397 -2.80 -3.91 20.25
CA TRP A 397 -1.61 -3.10 20.00
C TRP A 397 -1.37 -2.03 21.07
N ILE A 398 -0.09 -1.86 21.43
CA ILE A 398 0.37 -0.66 22.13
C ILE A 398 0.75 0.38 21.07
N LYS A 399 0.04 1.51 21.04
CA LYS A 399 0.23 2.57 20.05
C LYS A 399 0.79 3.82 20.72
N LEU A 400 1.92 4.34 20.22
CA LEU A 400 2.56 5.56 20.71
C LEU A 400 2.31 6.74 19.76
N ASN A 401 2.55 7.96 20.24
CA ASN A 401 2.23 9.18 19.50
C ASN A 401 3.39 9.67 18.61
N PHE A 402 4.64 9.50 19.06
CA PHE A 402 5.84 10.00 18.37
C PHE A 402 6.30 9.03 17.27
N VAL A 403 5.47 8.92 16.25
CA VAL A 403 5.64 8.09 15.05
C VAL A 403 5.32 8.96 13.85
N GLY A 404 6.03 8.80 12.74
CA GLY A 404 5.82 9.60 11.53
C GLY A 404 7.07 9.67 10.68
N GLY A 405 7.26 10.77 9.98
CA GLY A 405 8.41 10.96 9.10
C GLY A 405 8.41 12.32 8.42
N VAL A 406 9.51 12.62 7.75
CA VAL A 406 9.74 13.86 7.01
C VAL A 406 10.20 13.53 5.60
N SER A 407 9.79 14.34 4.64
CA SER A 407 10.14 14.17 3.24
C SER A 407 10.35 15.51 2.57
N ASP A 408 11.43 15.65 1.81
CA ASP A 408 11.68 16.82 0.94
C ASP A 408 11.29 16.55 -0.52
N GLY A 409 10.56 15.46 -0.78
CA GLY A 409 10.20 14.97 -2.11
C GLY A 409 11.26 14.08 -2.76
N ASN A 410 12.51 14.11 -2.32
CA ASN A 410 13.63 13.32 -2.90
C ASN A 410 14.20 12.29 -1.90
N TYR A 411 14.33 12.70 -0.65
CA TYR A 411 14.86 11.93 0.47
C TYR A 411 13.90 12.04 1.65
N GLY A 412 14.05 11.13 2.61
CA GLY A 412 13.17 11.12 3.77
C GLY A 412 13.76 10.42 4.97
N LEU A 413 13.06 10.57 6.08
CA LEU A 413 13.36 9.93 7.35
C LEU A 413 12.03 9.48 7.97
N ALA A 414 11.89 8.19 8.22
CA ALA A 414 10.77 7.62 8.96
C ALA A 414 11.20 7.31 10.40
N ILE A 415 10.30 7.51 11.36
CA ILE A 415 10.57 7.30 12.78
C ILE A 415 9.40 6.58 13.45
N MET A 416 9.73 5.71 14.40
CA MET A 416 8.76 5.02 15.22
C MET A 416 9.29 4.90 16.65
N ASP A 417 8.58 5.55 17.57
CA ASP A 417 8.59 5.14 18.97
C ASP A 417 7.80 3.83 19.08
N THR A 418 8.51 2.74 19.35
CA THR A 418 7.97 1.38 19.34
C THR A 418 7.65 0.94 20.76
N ALA A 419 6.43 0.42 20.94
CA ALA A 419 6.08 -0.44 22.06
C ALA A 419 5.27 -1.63 21.52
N THR A 420 5.60 -2.84 21.97
CA THR A 420 4.88 -4.07 21.64
C THR A 420 5.12 -5.04 22.78
N HIS A 421 4.06 -5.64 23.33
CA HIS A 421 4.18 -6.53 24.50
C HIS A 421 5.03 -5.89 25.61
N ASN A 422 6.17 -6.48 25.95
CA ASN A 422 7.09 -6.03 27.01
C ASN A 422 8.33 -5.30 26.46
N LEU A 423 8.32 -5.00 25.16
CA LEU A 423 9.42 -4.44 24.39
C LEU A 423 9.16 -2.98 24.02
N THR A 424 10.17 -2.13 24.23
CA THR A 424 10.18 -0.74 23.76
C THR A 424 11.45 -0.41 22.98
N ALA A 425 11.39 0.47 21.98
CA ALA A 425 12.57 0.96 21.28
C ALA A 425 12.31 2.30 20.58
N LYS A 426 13.35 3.11 20.37
CA LYS A 426 13.32 4.21 19.40
C LYS A 426 13.90 3.70 18.10
N ARG A 427 13.16 3.77 16.98
CA ARG A 427 13.60 3.26 15.68
C ARG A 427 13.48 4.31 14.58
N SER A 428 14.48 4.40 13.71
CA SER A 428 14.46 5.33 12.57
C SER A 428 15.05 4.72 11.31
N TRP A 429 14.57 5.17 10.15
CA TRP A 429 15.01 4.74 8.83
C TRP A 429 15.32 5.96 7.97
N HIS A 430 16.57 6.08 7.56
CA HIS A 430 17.11 7.21 6.81
C HIS A 430 17.30 6.79 5.35
N PHE A 431 16.61 7.45 4.42
CA PHE A 431 16.50 7.00 3.03
C PHE A 431 17.38 7.84 2.10
N TYR A 432 18.38 7.20 1.48
CA TYR A 432 19.33 7.78 0.52
C TYR A 432 19.25 7.11 -0.86
N ASP A 433 20.14 7.49 -1.77
CA ASP A 433 20.14 6.97 -3.15
C ASP A 433 20.54 5.51 -3.23
N ASP A 434 21.61 5.16 -2.52
CA ASP A 434 22.23 3.84 -2.59
C ASP A 434 21.83 2.95 -1.41
N ALA A 435 21.26 3.54 -0.34
CA ALA A 435 21.00 2.79 0.88
C ALA A 435 19.85 3.35 1.72
N ILE A 436 19.33 2.47 2.58
CA ILE A 436 18.50 2.83 3.73
C ILE A 436 19.31 2.51 4.99
N ILE A 437 19.45 3.47 5.89
CA ILE A 437 20.16 3.27 7.17
C ILE A 437 19.12 3.13 8.27
N ALA A 438 19.06 1.97 8.91
CA ALA A 438 18.15 1.69 10.02
C ALA A 438 18.91 1.80 11.34
N LEU A 439 18.39 2.63 12.25
CA LEU A 439 18.96 2.86 13.57
C LEU A 439 17.93 2.53 14.65
N ALA A 440 18.41 1.94 15.74
CA ALA A 440 17.64 1.78 16.96
C ALA A 440 18.45 2.13 18.18
N SER A 441 17.77 2.70 19.18
CA SER A 441 18.32 2.92 20.51
C SER A 441 17.30 2.56 21.59
N ASN A 442 17.81 2.28 22.79
CA ASN A 442 17.00 1.94 23.95
C ASN A 442 16.05 0.76 23.69
N LEU A 443 16.45 -0.23 22.87
CA LEU A 443 15.74 -1.49 22.71
C LEU A 443 15.74 -2.19 24.07
N THR A 444 14.61 -2.14 24.76
CA THR A 444 14.48 -2.60 26.14
C THR A 444 13.44 -3.69 26.20
N ILE A 445 13.82 -4.83 26.75
CA ILE A 445 12.94 -5.95 27.09
C ILE A 445 12.97 -6.15 28.60
N THR A 446 11.80 -6.25 29.21
CA THR A 446 11.66 -6.37 30.67
C THR A 446 11.42 -7.80 31.15
N THR A 447 11.10 -8.70 30.22
CA THR A 447 10.82 -10.12 30.44
C THR A 447 11.98 -11.01 30.00
N LYS A 448 11.90 -12.31 30.28
CA LYS A 448 12.87 -13.32 29.84
C LYS A 448 12.46 -13.91 28.50
N ASN A 449 12.36 -13.04 27.50
CA ASN A 449 11.96 -13.38 26.14
C ASN A 449 13.09 -13.06 25.17
N THR A 450 13.16 -13.85 24.11
CA THR A 450 14.09 -13.66 22.99
C THR A 450 13.51 -12.61 22.05
N VAL A 451 14.33 -11.62 21.68
CA VAL A 451 13.91 -10.55 20.77
C VAL A 451 14.69 -10.65 19.48
N TRP A 452 13.96 -10.62 18.36
CA TRP A 452 14.57 -10.60 17.03
C TRP A 452 14.32 -9.25 16.35
N THR A 453 15.31 -8.79 15.58
CA THR A 453 15.10 -7.80 14.52
C THR A 453 15.29 -8.48 13.18
N THR A 454 14.23 -8.57 12.39
CA THR A 454 14.29 -9.27 11.11
C THR A 454 14.84 -8.37 10.02
N LEU A 455 15.95 -8.81 9.42
CA LEU A 455 16.58 -8.12 8.29
C LEU A 455 15.93 -8.54 6.98
N VAL A 456 15.65 -9.84 6.83
CA VAL A 456 15.16 -10.45 5.59
C VAL A 456 14.04 -11.42 5.89
N SER A 457 12.96 -11.33 5.11
CA SER A 457 11.82 -12.26 5.10
C SER A 457 11.14 -12.15 3.72
N ARG A 458 11.50 -13.06 2.80
CA ARG A 458 11.09 -12.99 1.38
C ARG A 458 11.24 -14.32 0.65
N LEU A 459 10.69 -14.36 -0.57
CA LEU A 459 10.99 -15.43 -1.52
C LEU A 459 12.45 -15.34 -2.00
N LEU A 460 13.03 -16.49 -2.31
CA LEU A 460 14.34 -16.61 -2.95
C LEU A 460 14.27 -17.78 -3.94
N LEU A 461 13.61 -17.55 -5.08
CA LEU A 461 13.29 -18.56 -6.07
C LEU A 461 14.55 -19.18 -6.69
N LYS A 462 15.63 -18.39 -6.81
CA LYS A 462 16.96 -18.83 -7.26
C LYS A 462 18.07 -18.09 -6.51
N GLY A 463 19.33 -18.46 -6.76
CA GLY A 463 20.50 -17.81 -6.19
C GLY A 463 20.77 -18.18 -4.73
N ASN A 464 21.91 -17.70 -4.23
CA ASN A 464 22.44 -18.05 -2.92
C ASN A 464 22.24 -16.92 -1.92
N VAL A 465 22.28 -17.27 -0.63
CA VAL A 465 22.51 -16.30 0.45
C VAL A 465 23.97 -16.45 0.86
N THR A 466 24.68 -15.34 0.91
CA THR A 466 26.11 -15.33 1.23
C THR A 466 26.38 -14.36 2.38
N ILE A 467 27.20 -14.77 3.34
CA ILE A 467 27.56 -13.98 4.52
C ILE A 467 29.06 -13.73 4.48
N GLY A 468 29.47 -12.46 4.59
CA GLY A 468 30.86 -12.05 4.72
C GLY A 468 31.17 -11.51 6.11
N PHE A 469 32.39 -11.78 6.55
CA PHE A 469 32.92 -11.44 7.86
C PHE A 469 34.01 -10.37 7.76
N PHE A 470 34.27 -9.64 8.86
CA PHE A 470 35.29 -8.58 8.87
C PHE A 470 36.71 -9.09 8.58
N ASN A 471 37.01 -10.35 8.90
CA ASN A 471 38.29 -11.00 8.60
C ASN A 471 38.41 -11.42 7.11
N GLY A 472 37.42 -11.11 6.28
CA GLY A 472 37.38 -11.44 4.86
C GLY A 472 36.92 -12.87 4.53
N HIS A 473 36.59 -13.68 5.55
CA HIS A 473 35.95 -14.98 5.31
C HIS A 473 34.55 -14.79 4.72
N ILE A 474 34.14 -15.69 3.82
CA ILE A 474 32.84 -15.66 3.16
C ILE A 474 32.26 -17.07 3.15
N ILE A 475 30.99 -17.21 3.56
CA ILE A 475 30.26 -18.47 3.51
C ILE A 475 29.00 -18.33 2.67
N SER A 476 28.64 -19.37 1.92
CA SER A 476 27.31 -19.48 1.30
C SER A 476 26.44 -20.41 2.13
N LEU A 477 25.20 -20.00 2.38
CA LEU A 477 24.25 -20.79 3.15
C LEU A 477 23.75 -21.97 2.31
N ILE A 478 23.51 -23.09 2.99
CA ILE A 478 22.95 -24.31 2.43
C ILE A 478 21.48 -24.39 2.84
N ASP A 479 20.63 -24.69 1.87
CA ASP A 479 19.20 -24.87 2.09
C ASP A 479 18.90 -25.97 3.14
N GLY A 480 17.93 -25.71 4.01
CA GLY A 480 17.48 -26.63 5.06
C GLY A 480 18.35 -26.64 6.33
N ILE A 481 19.40 -25.82 6.38
CA ILE A 481 20.21 -25.62 7.60
C ILE A 481 19.80 -24.30 8.27
N ASN A 482 19.51 -24.36 9.57
CA ASN A 482 19.35 -23.19 10.41
C ASN A 482 20.72 -22.74 10.92
N TYR A 483 21.13 -21.54 10.53
CA TYR A 483 22.39 -20.93 10.97
C TYR A 483 22.14 -20.04 12.18
N SER A 484 23.04 -20.11 13.14
CA SER A 484 23.15 -19.17 14.27
C SER A 484 24.61 -18.82 14.46
N ILE A 485 25.00 -17.61 14.05
CA ILE A 485 26.38 -17.14 14.04
C ILE A 485 26.56 -16.21 15.24
N PRO A 486 27.20 -16.66 16.33
CA PRO A 486 27.27 -15.90 17.57
C PRO A 486 28.11 -14.62 17.40
N TYR A 487 27.76 -13.59 18.16
CA TYR A 487 28.66 -12.45 18.36
C TYR A 487 29.92 -12.92 19.09
N THR A 488 31.08 -12.42 18.66
CA THR A 488 32.36 -12.66 19.31
C THR A 488 32.97 -11.36 19.81
N SER A 489 33.74 -11.42 20.90
CA SER A 489 34.50 -10.28 21.39
C SER A 489 35.60 -9.86 20.41
N ASN A 490 36.11 -10.79 19.59
CA ASN A 490 36.97 -10.50 18.47
C ASN A 490 36.14 -10.01 17.27
N GLN A 491 35.87 -8.71 17.18
CA GLN A 491 35.00 -8.13 16.15
C GLN A 491 35.41 -8.45 14.70
N SER A 492 36.67 -8.84 14.45
CA SER A 492 37.09 -9.32 13.12
C SER A 492 36.40 -10.63 12.69
N GLU A 493 35.92 -11.44 13.63
CA GLU A 493 35.21 -12.70 13.35
C GLU A 493 33.70 -12.50 13.25
N ASN A 494 33.19 -11.28 13.42
CA ASN A 494 31.76 -11.01 13.33
C ASN A 494 31.31 -10.80 11.88
N VAL A 495 30.00 -10.95 11.66
CA VAL A 495 29.36 -10.72 10.37
C VAL A 495 29.47 -9.24 10.01
N GLN A 496 29.99 -8.95 8.82
CA GLN A 496 30.05 -7.61 8.25
C GLN A 496 28.87 -7.38 7.30
N TRP A 497 28.54 -8.35 6.45
CA TRP A 497 27.47 -8.19 5.47
C TRP A 497 26.78 -9.51 5.12
N ILE A 498 25.54 -9.40 4.64
CA ILE A 498 24.70 -10.50 4.18
C ILE A 498 24.16 -10.15 2.80
N HIS A 499 24.36 -11.00 1.81
CA HIS A 499 23.94 -10.79 0.42
C HIS A 499 22.84 -11.77 0.03
N ILE A 500 21.75 -11.24 -0.51
CA ILE A 500 20.62 -11.98 -1.07
C ILE A 500 20.78 -11.98 -2.59
N GLY A 501 21.27 -13.09 -3.14
CA GLY A 501 21.81 -13.16 -4.49
C GLY A 501 20.83 -12.81 -5.61
N GLU A 502 19.62 -13.38 -5.61
CA GLU A 502 18.63 -13.12 -6.68
C GLU A 502 18.10 -11.69 -6.65
N SER A 503 17.70 -11.20 -5.48
CA SER A 503 17.19 -9.84 -5.33
C SER A 503 18.29 -8.78 -5.35
N LYS A 504 19.57 -9.20 -5.27
CA LYS A 504 20.77 -8.35 -5.22
C LYS A 504 20.71 -7.32 -4.08
N ILE A 505 20.34 -7.75 -2.89
CA ILE A 505 20.26 -6.87 -1.72
C ILE A 505 21.36 -7.24 -0.73
N VAL A 506 22.09 -6.24 -0.24
CA VAL A 506 23.06 -6.39 0.84
C VAL A 506 22.52 -5.78 2.11
N TYR A 507 22.68 -6.48 3.23
CA TYR A 507 22.48 -5.96 4.58
C TYR A 507 23.85 -5.82 5.22
N LEU A 508 24.24 -4.60 5.53
CA LEU A 508 25.56 -4.26 6.07
C LEU A 508 25.46 -3.94 7.57
N LEU A 509 26.30 -4.60 8.35
CA LEU A 509 26.42 -4.49 9.81
C LEU A 509 27.76 -3.85 10.17
N GLN A 510 28.11 -2.75 9.50
CA GLN A 510 29.44 -2.14 9.61
C GLN A 510 29.77 -1.67 11.03
N LYS A 511 28.79 -1.06 11.73
CA LYS A 511 28.96 -0.61 13.10
C LYS A 511 28.45 -1.71 14.04
N GLN A 512 29.39 -2.37 14.73
CA GLN A 512 29.11 -3.53 15.57
C GLN A 512 28.48 -3.13 16.91
N TYR A 513 27.34 -3.73 17.22
CA TYR A 513 26.67 -3.68 18.52
C TYR A 513 26.61 -5.09 19.10
N LEU A 514 26.44 -5.20 20.42
CA LEU A 514 26.26 -6.49 21.07
C LEU A 514 24.92 -7.10 20.63
N TYR A 515 24.97 -8.32 20.12
CA TYR A 515 23.83 -9.17 19.84
C TYR A 515 24.17 -10.61 20.28
N SER A 516 23.20 -11.51 20.38
CA SER A 516 23.45 -12.92 20.70
C SER A 516 23.99 -13.67 19.47
N ALA A 517 23.25 -13.62 18.36
CA ALA A 517 23.66 -14.21 17.09
C ALA A 517 23.05 -13.51 15.87
N ILE A 518 23.63 -13.72 14.70
CA ILE A 518 22.95 -13.53 13.41
C ILE A 518 22.35 -14.88 13.01
N GLY A 519 21.03 -14.93 12.95
CA GLY A 519 20.29 -16.12 12.52
C GLY A 519 19.94 -16.05 11.04
N ALA A 520 19.97 -17.20 10.37
CA ALA A 520 19.54 -17.32 8.98
C ALA A 520 18.95 -18.69 8.68
N GLU A 521 17.84 -18.69 7.93
CA GLU A 521 17.20 -19.87 7.36
C GLU A 521 16.97 -19.65 5.87
N VAL A 522 17.38 -20.60 5.05
CA VAL A 522 16.99 -20.70 3.65
C VAL A 522 16.36 -22.06 3.44
N SER A 523 15.11 -22.12 3.02
CA SER A 523 14.40 -23.40 2.90
C SER A 523 13.24 -23.32 1.93
N THR A 524 12.90 -24.47 1.34
CA THR A 524 11.63 -24.64 0.62
C THR A 524 10.54 -24.96 1.64
N LYS A 525 9.58 -24.05 1.79
CA LYS A 525 8.46 -24.17 2.72
C LYS A 525 7.18 -24.51 1.96
N THR A 526 6.33 -25.32 2.57
CA THR A 526 4.97 -25.62 2.09
C THR A 526 3.98 -25.21 3.16
N ALA A 527 2.99 -24.40 2.82
CA ALA A 527 1.96 -23.97 3.74
C ALA A 527 0.64 -23.67 3.02
N SER A 528 -0.46 -23.70 3.77
CA SER A 528 -1.79 -23.38 3.28
C SER A 528 -2.28 -22.03 3.81
N TYR A 529 -3.04 -21.32 2.96
CA TYR A 529 -3.75 -20.11 3.36
C TYR A 529 -4.78 -20.35 4.48
N ASN A 530 -5.14 -21.61 4.75
CA ASN A 530 -6.10 -21.95 5.81
C ASN A 530 -5.57 -21.62 7.23
N THR A 531 -4.27 -21.36 7.34
CA THR A 531 -3.63 -20.92 8.58
C THR A 531 -3.76 -19.42 8.83
N LEU A 532 -4.24 -18.66 7.85
CA LEU A 532 -4.38 -17.20 7.88
C LEU A 532 -5.80 -16.72 7.58
N GLY A 533 -6.60 -17.60 6.97
CA GLY A 533 -7.78 -17.25 6.21
C GLY A 533 -8.71 -18.44 6.00
N PRO A 534 -9.88 -18.22 5.40
CA PRO A 534 -10.85 -19.27 5.04
C PRO A 534 -10.49 -20.04 3.76
N TYR A 535 -9.36 -19.73 3.12
CA TYR A 535 -8.94 -20.30 1.84
C TYR A 535 -8.06 -21.53 2.04
N ASN A 536 -8.21 -22.58 1.21
CA ASN A 536 -7.49 -23.85 1.38
C ASN A 536 -6.38 -24.10 0.35
N ASP A 537 -5.89 -23.04 -0.30
CA ASP A 537 -4.82 -23.16 -1.28
C ASP A 537 -3.48 -23.41 -0.59
N THR A 538 -2.78 -24.46 -1.03
CA THR A 538 -1.44 -24.80 -0.56
C THR A 538 -0.41 -24.34 -1.56
N ILE A 539 0.64 -23.68 -1.08
CA ILE A 539 1.75 -23.25 -1.91
C ILE A 539 3.07 -23.80 -1.37
N THR A 540 4.02 -24.02 -2.29
CA THR A 540 5.38 -24.43 -1.98
C THR A 540 6.34 -23.49 -2.68
N LYS A 541 7.14 -22.73 -1.91
CA LYS A 541 8.16 -21.83 -2.47
C LYS A 541 9.42 -21.82 -1.60
N ARG A 542 10.55 -21.50 -2.22
CA ARG A 542 11.82 -21.26 -1.53
C ARG A 542 11.82 -19.87 -0.90
N THR A 543 12.17 -19.81 0.38
CA THR A 543 12.14 -18.60 1.21
C THR A 543 13.48 -18.39 1.91
N VAL A 544 13.75 -17.15 2.28
CA VAL A 544 14.88 -16.77 3.13
C VAL A 544 14.37 -15.91 4.28
N THR A 545 14.82 -16.24 5.49
CA THR A 545 14.64 -15.42 6.69
C THR A 545 16.00 -15.17 7.33
N VAL A 546 16.33 -13.92 7.66
CA VAL A 546 17.58 -13.52 8.32
C VAL A 546 17.28 -12.50 9.39
N TRP A 547 17.86 -12.64 10.57
CA TRP A 547 17.57 -11.78 11.72
C TRP A 547 18.80 -11.53 12.60
N ILE A 548 18.75 -10.42 13.33
CA ILE A 548 19.60 -10.16 14.49
C ILE A 548 18.86 -10.70 15.70
N ASP A 549 19.44 -11.69 16.37
CA ASP A 549 18.99 -12.18 17.67
C ASP A 549 19.64 -11.34 18.77
N HIS A 550 18.85 -10.56 19.50
CA HIS A 550 19.33 -9.70 20.59
C HIS A 550 19.52 -10.47 21.90
N GLY A 551 19.19 -11.76 21.93
CA GLY A 551 19.31 -12.65 23.08
C GLY A 551 18.12 -12.59 24.03
N LEU A 552 18.27 -13.30 25.15
CA LEU A 552 17.26 -13.44 26.18
C LEU A 552 17.26 -12.24 27.14
N GLY A 553 16.10 -11.61 27.34
CA GLY A 553 15.91 -10.51 28.29
C GLY A 553 16.07 -10.91 29.77
N PRO A 554 16.11 -9.93 30.69
CA PRO A 554 15.97 -8.49 30.46
C PRO A 554 17.29 -7.80 30.08
N TYR A 555 17.23 -6.81 29.20
CA TYR A 555 18.35 -5.93 28.84
C TYR A 555 17.86 -4.64 28.18
N THR A 556 18.79 -3.70 28.00
CA THR A 556 18.67 -2.58 27.07
C THR A 556 19.87 -2.59 26.13
N CYS A 557 19.63 -2.52 24.83
CA CYS A 557 20.68 -2.44 23.82
C CYS A 557 20.31 -1.50 22.67
N ASP A 558 21.26 -1.29 21.78
CA ASP A 558 21.11 -0.51 20.54
C ASP A 558 21.50 -1.41 19.37
N TYR A 559 21.01 -1.10 18.18
CA TYR A 559 21.46 -1.76 16.96
C TYR A 559 21.39 -0.83 15.74
N ASN A 560 22.08 -1.22 14.68
CA ASN A 560 21.94 -0.59 13.37
C ASN A 560 22.20 -1.60 12.26
N TYR A 561 21.73 -1.27 11.07
CA TYR A 561 22.13 -1.92 9.83
C TYR A 561 21.85 -0.99 8.66
N MET A 562 22.52 -1.23 7.53
CA MET A 562 22.20 -0.59 6.26
C MET A 562 21.66 -1.61 5.28
N ILE A 563 20.70 -1.19 4.46
CA ILE A 563 20.16 -2.00 3.36
C ILE A 563 20.59 -1.36 2.04
N LEU A 564 21.23 -2.13 1.18
CA LEU A 564 21.82 -1.68 -0.08
C LEU A 564 21.19 -2.50 -1.23
N PRO A 565 20.19 -1.95 -1.93
CA PRO A 565 19.56 -2.62 -3.07
C PRO A 565 20.44 -2.62 -4.32
N ASN A 566 20.22 -3.59 -5.20
CA ASN A 566 20.90 -3.73 -6.51
C ASN A 566 22.44 -3.84 -6.46
N VAL A 567 22.98 -4.50 -5.45
CA VAL A 567 24.42 -4.73 -5.28
C VAL A 567 24.77 -6.17 -5.67
N ASN A 568 25.76 -6.32 -6.56
CA ASN A 568 26.35 -7.63 -6.88
C ASN A 568 27.42 -7.98 -5.84
N ILE A 569 27.60 -9.28 -5.56
CA ILE A 569 28.52 -9.75 -4.51
C ILE A 569 29.96 -9.28 -4.73
N GLU A 570 30.41 -9.22 -5.98
CA GLU A 570 31.77 -8.83 -6.35
C GLU A 570 32.06 -7.35 -6.06
N SER A 571 31.01 -6.51 -5.99
CA SER A 571 31.14 -5.07 -5.77
C SER A 571 31.12 -4.67 -4.29
N ILE A 572 30.81 -5.59 -3.37
CA ILE A 572 30.59 -5.27 -1.95
C ILE A 572 31.84 -4.67 -1.30
N SER A 573 33.02 -5.26 -1.54
CA SER A 573 34.27 -4.77 -0.92
C SER A 573 34.60 -3.35 -1.36
N ASP A 574 34.43 -3.05 -2.65
CA ASP A 574 34.72 -1.72 -3.19
C ASP A 574 33.68 -0.69 -2.73
N LEU A 575 32.43 -1.12 -2.57
CA LEU A 575 31.36 -0.27 -2.04
C LEU A 575 31.61 0.11 -0.56
N ILE A 576 32.04 -0.85 0.27
CA ILE A 576 32.39 -0.58 1.67
C ILE A 576 33.57 0.40 1.74
N LYS A 577 34.64 0.18 0.96
CA LYS A 577 35.79 1.11 0.90
C LYS A 577 35.36 2.51 0.45
N ARG A 578 34.46 2.60 -0.52
CA ARG A 578 33.89 3.89 -0.96
C ARG A 578 33.20 4.59 0.20
N TYR A 579 32.33 3.90 0.93
CA TYR A 579 31.61 4.48 2.07
C TYR A 579 32.51 4.85 3.25
N GLU A 580 33.61 4.12 3.47
CA GLU A 580 34.65 4.49 4.43
C GLU A 580 35.37 5.77 4.01
N ASN A 581 35.76 5.88 2.73
CA ASN A 581 36.42 7.07 2.18
C ASN A 581 35.50 8.30 2.20
N GLU A 582 34.20 8.10 1.91
CA GLU A 582 33.16 9.11 2.03
C GLU A 582 32.80 9.45 3.49
N GLN A 583 33.29 8.66 4.45
CA GLN A 583 33.02 8.75 5.90
C GLN A 583 31.53 8.66 6.27
N ILE A 584 30.75 7.89 5.53
CA ILE A 584 29.32 7.67 5.81
C ILE A 584 29.15 7.04 7.20
N PHE A 585 29.94 6.01 7.52
CA PHE A 585 29.83 5.29 8.80
C PHE A 585 30.17 6.17 10.01
N SER A 586 31.12 7.09 9.85
CA SER A 586 31.50 8.03 10.93
C SER A 586 30.43 9.08 11.19
N CYS A 587 29.57 9.37 10.21
CA CYS A 587 28.46 10.31 10.34
C CYS A 587 27.13 9.65 10.75
N ILE A 588 27.19 8.45 11.37
CA ILE A 588 26.03 7.78 11.97
C ILE A 588 26.04 7.95 13.50
N SER A 589 25.03 8.62 14.03
CA SER A 589 24.77 8.78 15.46
C SER A 589 23.42 8.18 15.84
N ASN A 590 23.41 7.39 16.90
CA ASN A 590 22.22 6.88 17.59
C ASN A 590 22.39 7.02 19.12
N LYS A 591 23.14 8.06 19.54
CA LYS A 591 23.46 8.32 20.94
C LYS A 591 22.42 9.25 21.58
N ASP A 592 22.27 9.15 22.89
CA ASP A 592 21.43 10.02 23.71
C ASP A 592 19.95 10.03 23.24
N TYR A 593 19.44 11.19 22.85
CA TYR A 593 18.08 11.42 22.37
C TYR A 593 18.03 11.70 20.87
N ILE A 594 19.12 11.45 20.13
CA ILE A 594 19.23 11.75 18.71
C ILE A 594 19.58 10.52 17.89
N HIS A 595 18.80 10.29 16.83
CA HIS A 595 19.28 9.50 15.70
C HIS A 595 19.62 10.45 14.56
N GLY A 596 20.76 10.24 13.91
CA GLY A 596 21.21 11.10 12.84
C GLY A 596 22.17 10.39 11.90
N THR A 597 22.02 10.65 10.62
CA THR A 597 22.95 10.20 9.58
C THR A 597 23.26 11.35 8.64
N ALA A 598 24.44 11.36 8.06
CA ALA A 598 24.75 12.24 6.94
C ALA A 598 25.38 11.45 5.80
N TRP A 599 25.11 11.91 4.58
CA TRP A 599 25.77 11.42 3.37
C TRP A 599 26.63 12.55 2.80
N PRO A 600 27.95 12.55 3.08
CA PRO A 600 28.81 13.68 2.79
C PRO A 600 28.85 14.15 1.34
N ILE A 601 29.01 13.23 0.38
CA ILE A 601 29.05 13.62 -1.04
C ILE A 601 27.72 14.23 -1.52
N LEU A 602 26.60 13.82 -0.93
CA LEU A 602 25.30 14.40 -1.23
C LEU A 602 25.05 15.71 -0.48
N GLN A 603 25.92 16.10 0.46
CA GLN A 603 25.77 17.25 1.36
C GLN A 603 24.40 17.25 2.06
N ARG A 604 23.98 16.07 2.50
CA ARG A 604 22.67 15.81 3.11
C ARG A 604 22.82 15.17 4.47
N ALA A 605 21.91 15.52 5.38
CA ALA A 605 21.76 14.84 6.66
C ALA A 605 20.29 14.65 6.99
N SER A 606 20.02 13.63 7.79
CA SER A 606 18.68 13.34 8.30
C SER A 606 18.79 12.96 9.77
N PHE A 607 18.00 13.59 10.62
CA PHE A 607 18.09 13.40 12.07
C PHE A 607 16.74 13.61 12.76
N VAL A 608 16.54 12.90 13.87
CA VAL A 608 15.37 13.02 14.74
C VAL A 608 15.85 13.29 16.15
N LEU A 609 15.27 14.30 16.79
CA LEU A 609 15.38 14.53 18.22
C LEU A 609 14.09 14.03 18.87
N TRP A 610 14.21 13.03 19.75
CA TRP A 610 13.06 12.34 20.33
C TRP A 610 12.32 13.15 21.40
N ASN A 611 13.04 14.03 22.13
CA ASN A 611 12.53 14.80 23.26
C ASN A 611 13.03 16.25 23.21
N ASN A 612 12.26 17.20 23.77
CA ASN A 612 12.72 18.58 23.90
C ASN A 612 13.93 18.67 24.85
N MET A 613 15.13 18.73 24.27
CA MET A 613 16.39 18.80 24.97
C MET A 613 17.43 19.50 24.09
N THR A 614 18.34 20.26 24.68
CA THR A 614 19.47 20.80 23.92
C THR A 614 20.37 19.66 23.50
N SER A 615 20.54 19.48 22.18
CA SER A 615 21.33 18.40 21.59
C SER A 615 22.05 18.92 20.34
N ASN A 616 23.10 18.22 19.92
CA ASN A 616 23.85 18.54 18.70
C ASN A 616 23.92 17.32 17.79
N PHE A 617 23.62 17.51 16.50
CA PHE A 617 24.02 16.57 15.46
C PHE A 617 25.26 17.12 14.76
N SER A 618 26.33 16.34 14.73
CA SER A 618 27.57 16.71 14.06
C SER A 618 28.04 15.62 13.10
N CYS A 619 28.45 16.00 11.90
CA CYS A 619 29.18 15.17 10.95
C CYS A 619 30.37 15.98 10.44
N GLU A 620 31.56 15.41 10.51
CA GLU A 620 32.77 16.03 9.99
C GLU A 620 33.44 15.06 9.03
N SER A 621 33.59 15.47 7.78
CA SER A 621 34.31 14.75 6.76
C SER A 621 35.04 15.65 5.76
N PRO A 622 35.97 15.10 4.97
CA PRO A 622 36.66 15.86 3.92
C PRO A 622 35.73 16.49 2.88
N PHE A 623 34.53 15.95 2.70
CA PHE A 623 33.57 16.39 1.67
C PHE A 623 32.43 17.24 2.24
N PHE A 624 32.19 17.15 3.55
CA PHE A 624 31.05 17.78 4.21
C PHE A 624 31.28 17.92 5.71
N SER A 625 31.04 19.11 6.25
CA SER A 625 31.03 19.36 7.69
C SER A 625 29.74 20.06 8.08
N LEU A 626 29.05 19.56 9.09
CA LEU A 626 27.76 20.07 9.53
C LEU A 626 27.65 19.92 11.05
N ASN A 627 27.25 21.01 11.71
CA ASN A 627 26.84 21.04 13.10
C ASN A 627 25.46 21.69 13.20
N VAL A 628 24.53 20.96 13.81
CA VAL A 628 23.14 21.40 14.00
C VAL A 628 22.78 21.31 15.47
N HIS A 629 22.53 22.48 16.07
CA HIS A 629 22.05 22.58 17.43
C HIS A 629 20.52 22.59 17.46
N LEU A 630 19.97 21.63 18.20
CA LEU A 630 18.53 21.37 18.32
C LEU A 630 18.10 21.57 19.77
N LYS A 631 16.85 22.00 19.97
CA LYS A 631 16.21 22.14 21.28
C LYS A 631 14.85 21.47 21.32
N ASP A 632 14.12 21.50 20.20
CA ASP A 632 12.80 20.92 20.07
C ASP A 632 12.84 19.53 19.46
N ALA A 633 12.05 18.61 20.01
CA ALA A 633 11.76 17.35 19.37
C ALA A 633 11.21 17.58 17.96
N GLY A 634 11.52 16.68 17.04
CA GLY A 634 11.11 16.81 15.64
C GLY A 634 11.89 15.89 14.73
N VAL A 635 11.44 15.82 13.48
CA VAL A 635 12.06 15.01 12.43
C VAL A 635 12.58 15.95 11.35
N TYR A 636 13.86 15.87 11.03
CA TYR A 636 14.56 16.90 10.28
C TYR A 636 15.36 16.31 9.12
N LEU A 637 15.38 17.04 8.00
CA LEU A 637 16.31 16.86 6.90
C LEU A 637 17.09 18.15 6.68
N PHE A 638 18.39 18.02 6.46
CA PHE A 638 19.25 19.07 5.96
C PHE A 638 19.69 18.73 4.54
N ASN A 639 19.66 19.73 3.66
CA ASN A 639 20.20 19.64 2.31
C ASN A 639 20.94 20.94 1.97
N GLU A 640 22.05 20.80 1.26
CA GLU A 640 22.88 21.92 0.84
C GLU A 640 23.24 21.84 -0.64
N THR A 641 23.19 23.01 -1.28
CA THR A 641 23.64 23.23 -2.65
C THR A 641 24.71 24.31 -2.64
N ILE A 642 25.27 24.66 -3.80
CA ILE A 642 26.27 25.73 -3.87
C ILE A 642 25.75 27.08 -3.37
N SER A 643 24.47 27.39 -3.60
CA SER A 643 23.87 28.71 -3.32
C SER A 643 22.91 28.73 -2.13
N HIS A 644 22.34 27.60 -1.74
CA HIS A 644 21.32 27.51 -0.70
C HIS A 644 21.57 26.34 0.25
N PHE A 645 21.02 26.43 1.46
CA PHE A 645 20.75 25.27 2.29
C PHE A 645 19.30 25.30 2.75
N SER A 646 18.73 24.14 3.01
CA SER A 646 17.33 24.00 3.41
C SER A 646 17.20 23.06 4.60
N ILE A 647 16.29 23.40 5.50
CA ILE A 647 15.77 22.47 6.50
C ILE A 647 14.36 22.08 6.12
N THR A 648 14.12 20.77 6.03
CA THR A 648 12.77 20.23 6.02
C THR A 648 12.48 19.64 7.39
N ILE A 649 11.33 19.99 7.96
CA ILE A 649 10.88 19.52 9.27
C ILE A 649 9.48 18.95 9.20
N SER A 650 9.23 17.90 9.96
CA SER A 650 7.88 17.52 10.36
C SER A 650 7.82 17.31 11.88
N HIS A 651 6.62 17.46 12.45
CA HIS A 651 6.38 17.14 13.84
C HIS A 651 5.12 16.27 13.97
N PRO A 652 5.21 15.05 14.56
CA PRO A 652 4.09 14.12 14.59
C PRO A 652 2.95 14.54 15.52
N ASN A 653 3.25 15.41 16.52
CA ASN A 653 2.32 15.73 17.62
C ASN A 653 2.07 17.25 17.85
N ARG A 654 2.65 18.17 17.06
CA ARG A 654 2.57 19.62 17.31
C ARG A 654 2.07 20.35 16.07
N ILE A 655 1.26 21.37 16.29
CA ILE A 655 0.73 22.31 15.30
C ILE A 655 0.75 23.72 15.91
N ASN A 656 0.64 24.74 15.06
CA ASN A 656 0.55 26.14 15.45
C ASN A 656 1.69 26.60 16.39
N ASP A 657 2.93 26.23 16.02
CA ASP A 657 4.12 26.46 16.81
C ASP A 657 5.28 26.91 15.92
N ILE A 658 6.37 27.42 16.51
CA ILE A 658 7.59 27.80 15.80
C ILE A 658 8.77 27.04 16.40
N ILE A 659 9.43 26.24 15.57
CA ILE A 659 10.66 25.54 15.95
C ILE A 659 11.84 26.34 15.40
N THR A 660 12.84 26.59 16.25
CA THR A 660 14.07 27.28 15.84
C THR A 660 15.26 26.33 15.95
N ILE A 661 16.02 26.22 14.86
CA ILE A 661 17.20 25.36 14.77
C ILE A 661 18.40 26.25 14.46
N ASN A 662 19.52 26.00 15.13
CA ASN A 662 20.74 26.72 14.86
C ASN A 662 21.70 25.84 14.05
N ILE A 663 22.18 26.36 12.92
CA ILE A 663 23.00 25.64 11.95
C ILE A 663 24.31 26.39 11.76
N ASP A 664 25.43 25.67 11.65
CA ASP A 664 26.75 26.21 11.33
C ASP A 664 26.93 26.65 9.86
N ARG A 665 25.94 27.41 9.37
CA ARG A 665 25.95 28.08 8.07
C ARG A 665 25.59 29.55 8.26
N ILE A 666 26.04 30.41 7.35
CA ILE A 666 25.57 31.79 7.25
C ILE A 666 24.59 31.88 6.09
N GLY A 667 23.30 31.93 6.41
CA GLY A 667 22.20 32.05 5.48
C GLY A 667 21.30 33.24 5.79
N TYR A 668 20.59 33.70 4.77
CA TYR A 668 19.65 34.81 4.85
C TYR A 668 18.35 34.42 4.17
N GLY A 669 17.26 35.00 4.64
CA GLY A 669 15.89 34.73 4.21
C GLY A 669 14.92 35.29 5.24
N GLN A 670 13.62 35.26 4.95
CA GLN A 670 12.61 35.73 5.88
C GLN A 670 12.63 34.94 7.20
N GLU A 671 12.87 33.64 7.12
CA GLU A 671 12.93 32.70 8.24
C GLU A 671 14.37 32.37 8.69
N CYS A 672 15.38 33.02 8.11
CA CYS A 672 16.80 32.70 8.32
C CYS A 672 17.56 33.91 8.86
N ILE A 673 17.90 33.88 10.15
CA ILE A 673 18.55 34.98 10.86
C ILE A 673 20.02 34.62 11.10
N PRO A 674 20.98 35.22 10.38
CA PRO A 674 22.40 34.98 10.62
C PRO A 674 22.85 35.60 11.94
N LEU A 675 23.66 34.86 12.69
CA LEU A 675 24.21 35.26 13.99
C LEU A 675 25.70 35.62 13.90
N SER A 676 26.22 36.32 14.91
CA SER A 676 27.61 36.79 14.95
C SER A 676 28.67 35.69 15.06
N ASN A 677 28.27 34.47 15.44
CA ASN A 677 29.14 33.30 15.61
C ASN A 677 29.22 32.41 14.34
N ASN A 678 28.93 32.97 13.15
CA ASN A 678 28.89 32.26 11.87
C ASN A 678 27.83 31.14 11.79
N THR A 679 26.77 31.22 12.59
CA THR A 679 25.62 30.31 12.53
C THR A 679 24.38 31.05 12.04
N THR A 680 23.31 30.32 11.74
CA THR A 680 22.00 30.86 11.37
C THR A 680 20.93 30.20 12.22
N ASP A 681 20.07 31.01 12.84
CA ASP A 681 18.82 30.55 13.41
C ASP A 681 17.78 30.46 12.30
N VAL A 682 17.28 29.25 12.05
CA VAL A 682 16.21 28.97 11.08
C VAL A 682 14.92 28.75 11.86
N SER A 683 13.96 29.66 11.71
CA SER A 683 12.65 29.59 12.38
C SER A 683 11.59 29.01 11.46
N ILE A 684 11.14 27.79 11.75
CA ILE A 684 10.11 27.10 10.95
C ILE A 684 8.76 27.15 11.66
N LYS A 685 7.74 27.69 11.00
CA LYS A 685 6.36 27.72 11.49
C LYS A 685 5.63 26.42 11.13
N LEU A 686 5.26 25.64 12.14
CA LEU A 686 4.48 24.41 11.99
C LEU A 686 3.07 24.69 11.45
N PRO A 687 2.40 23.69 10.83
CA PRO A 687 1.08 23.87 10.25
C PRO A 687 0.08 24.28 11.33
N SER A 688 -0.87 25.16 11.00
CA SER A 688 -1.90 25.60 11.95
C SER A 688 -3.09 24.64 12.03
N SER A 689 -3.35 23.88 10.96
CA SER A 689 -4.47 22.94 10.90
C SER A 689 -4.07 21.56 11.42
N LYS A 690 -4.96 20.93 12.19
CA LYS A 690 -4.81 19.53 12.60
C LYS A 690 -4.73 18.60 11.39
N GLU A 691 -5.40 18.95 10.29
CA GLU A 691 -5.39 18.20 9.03
C GLU A 691 -4.01 18.03 8.41
N LEU A 692 -3.05 18.88 8.79
CA LEU A 692 -1.68 18.88 8.30
C LEU A 692 -0.68 18.42 9.38
N LEU A 693 -1.16 17.84 10.49
CA LEU A 693 -0.30 17.31 11.55
C LEU A 693 0.63 16.22 10.99
N GLY A 694 1.94 16.37 11.19
CA GLY A 694 2.95 15.47 10.64
C GLY A 694 3.35 15.76 9.19
N SER A 695 2.73 16.75 8.52
CA SER A 695 3.18 17.20 7.19
C SER A 695 4.58 17.84 7.25
N SER A 696 5.30 17.77 6.13
CA SER A 696 6.65 18.33 6.00
C SER A 696 6.61 19.79 5.57
N ILE A 697 7.42 20.64 6.22
CA ILE A 697 7.61 22.04 5.88
C ILE A 697 9.07 22.26 5.55
N ILE A 698 9.35 22.99 4.46
CA ILE A 698 10.70 23.34 4.05
C ILE A 698 10.94 24.83 4.21
N VAL A 699 12.08 25.18 4.80
CA VAL A 699 12.63 26.54 4.83
C VAL A 699 13.98 26.51 4.13
N THR A 700 14.19 27.45 3.21
CA THR A 700 15.40 27.55 2.40
C THR A 700 16.07 28.89 2.65
N CYS A 701 17.36 28.85 3.01
CA CYS A 701 18.19 30.02 3.24
C CYS A 701 19.19 30.20 2.11
N THR A 702 19.37 31.44 1.64
CA THR A 702 20.39 31.79 0.64
C THR A 702 21.72 32.06 1.35
N LYS A 703 22.80 31.45 0.85
CA LYS A 703 24.13 31.61 1.44
C LYS A 703 24.70 33.01 1.19
N LYS A 704 25.48 33.53 2.14
CA LYS A 704 26.10 34.88 2.10
C LYS A 704 26.72 35.26 0.75
N GLN A 705 27.41 34.34 0.09
CA GLN A 705 28.14 34.59 -1.17
C GLN A 705 27.22 34.86 -2.38
N PHE A 706 25.92 34.62 -2.24
CA PHE A 706 24.93 34.69 -3.31
C PHE A 706 23.84 35.75 -3.05
N ILE A 707 24.10 36.67 -2.12
CA ILE A 707 23.22 37.80 -1.81
C ILE A 707 23.84 39.03 -2.45
N TYR A 708 23.13 39.58 -3.43
CA TYR A 708 23.48 40.80 -4.13
C TYR A 708 22.63 41.96 -3.62
#